data_AF-A0A2W6BHY4-F1
#
_entry.id   AF-A0A2W6BHY4-F1
#
_cell.length_a   1.000
_cell.length_b   1.000
_cell.length_c   1.000
_cell.angle_alpha   90.00
_cell.angle_beta   90.00
_cell.angle_gamma   90.00
#
_symmetry.space_group_name_H-M   'P 1'
#
loop_
_entity.id
_entity.type
_entity.pdbx_description
1 polymer ?
#
loop_
_entity_poly.entity_id
_entity_poly.type
_entity_poly.pdbx_seq_one_letter_code
_entity_poly.pdbx_strand_id
1 'polypeptide(L)'
;MPAEQRKLDVVEREQAIFRYLRGIDRSVGATVRELHEQLTVMGAAAQGGGEVRDTVTVQAYHKLVTRLVLDGRLVEVGDPGADAQRYALAPALHADTALTLDDIDQIAFELKPTEAIAALIDAREYVGANRDTVLRRAAIALQKVPPRDLVRDMILSKVDLYNAHVDEWHAHGGDDERHRRLLKAARADLEIICYRWFGLSADAVRVPPASSVSSSGTGAVAVSYDPGRLASELSLRVFGDTVIQHVAVANRSAPEDWSNVVVAGSDGSTYSSVMSIDTAKAFVDDGGSEVVTFNNSIVYLHMEGLNRERHASRVYSVPITRSAIDSPTNAGMVMAPFMYRELADGEYEHMAKCATDVVQWRADERVFIGDAPALGGDGRRLPAPRVHLRDGTVTLQEREVNHYQRNDAYGDMVRAGVLLSYQILKHIKSRRQPPVFAGAVKGSQLHLFATIINWFIAHGHPASGVPPVDPGWDVSRAAMLADNEAVTMLLATLAAGRGDGYFCTFAVSRPFHALTDMAREYAHEMPDIWVDKLRDRQNDHLGKPMMDSYWKTVDVIEDDPYVRMCEEADYVMFYIGHTAGDPLPLAPRYEFLESLRPAGAEDANARVRRNVELLVAALDHTKFTPDSDHNFLTGKRLVKIVPSVVYRAHEYCKALGRRLETELKSMIVANLHRLGLARRANDDAVSLRPLNARRFFEEEARLRDPEIKEIEGHDRPD
;
A
#
# COMPACT_ATOMS: atom_id res chain seq x y z
N MET A 1 16.44 -36.77 -30.48
CA MET A 1 16.61 -37.48 -29.20
C MET A 1 15.29 -38.14 -28.85
N PRO A 2 15.25 -39.39 -28.32
CA PRO A 2 14.00 -40.02 -27.92
C PRO A 2 13.36 -39.22 -26.76
N ALA A 3 12.04 -39.03 -26.82
CA ALA A 3 11.28 -38.30 -25.80
C ALA A 3 11.39 -38.98 -24.43
N GLU A 4 11.71 -38.21 -23.40
CA GLU A 4 11.85 -38.71 -22.03
C GLU A 4 10.46 -39.04 -21.46
N GLN A 5 10.30 -40.21 -20.84
CA GLN A 5 9.05 -40.59 -20.17
C GLN A 5 9.21 -40.42 -18.66
N ARG A 6 8.49 -39.47 -18.06
CA ARG A 6 8.46 -39.29 -16.61
C ARG A 6 7.10 -38.77 -16.14
N LYS A 7 6.80 -39.00 -14.87
CA LYS A 7 5.65 -38.40 -14.21
C LYS A 7 5.89 -36.90 -14.07
N LEU A 8 5.09 -36.09 -14.77
CA LEU A 8 5.08 -34.64 -14.56
C LEU A 8 4.54 -34.32 -13.17
N ASP A 9 5.03 -33.27 -12.52
CA ASP A 9 4.36 -32.77 -11.33
C ASP A 9 2.99 -32.15 -11.70
N VAL A 10 2.23 -31.70 -10.70
CA VAL A 10 0.89 -31.15 -10.95
C VAL A 10 0.98 -29.83 -11.73
N VAL A 11 1.95 -28.98 -11.43
CA VAL A 11 2.10 -27.64 -12.02
C VAL A 11 2.60 -27.73 -13.46
N GLU A 12 3.59 -28.59 -13.73
CA GLU A 12 4.09 -28.89 -15.08
C GLU A 12 2.96 -29.42 -15.98
N ARG A 13 2.12 -30.30 -15.46
CA ARG A 13 0.96 -30.86 -16.18
C ARG A 13 -0.09 -29.78 -16.47
N GLU A 14 -0.40 -28.92 -15.50
CA GLU A 14 -1.31 -27.77 -15.70
C GLU A 14 -0.81 -26.85 -16.82
N GLN A 15 0.46 -26.46 -16.78
CA GLN A 15 1.06 -25.60 -17.81
C GLN A 15 1.03 -26.23 -19.21
N ALA A 16 1.25 -27.55 -19.29
CA ALA A 16 1.22 -28.27 -20.55
C ALA A 16 -0.20 -28.39 -21.13
N ILE A 17 -1.21 -28.64 -20.28
CA ILE A 17 -2.63 -28.59 -20.67
C ILE A 17 -2.99 -27.21 -21.22
N PHE A 18 -2.60 -26.14 -20.52
CA PHE A 18 -2.88 -24.77 -20.98
C PHE A 18 -2.21 -24.46 -22.30
N ARG A 19 -0.96 -24.86 -22.49
CA ARG A 19 -0.24 -24.65 -23.76
C ARG A 19 -0.95 -25.34 -24.92
N TYR A 20 -1.42 -26.57 -24.72
CA TYR A 20 -2.16 -27.30 -25.76
C TYR A 20 -3.50 -26.63 -26.06
N LEU A 21 -4.29 -26.31 -25.04
CA LEU A 21 -5.60 -25.67 -25.22
C LEU A 21 -5.51 -24.26 -25.82
N ARG A 22 -4.38 -23.55 -25.69
CA ARG A 22 -4.13 -22.27 -26.40
C ARG A 22 -4.01 -22.45 -27.92
N GLY A 23 -3.62 -23.62 -28.39
CA GLY A 23 -3.51 -23.95 -29.81
C GLY A 23 -4.81 -24.42 -30.45
N ILE A 24 -5.91 -24.50 -29.68
CA ILE A 24 -7.21 -25.01 -30.12
C ILE A 24 -8.22 -23.87 -30.11
N ASP A 25 -9.15 -23.86 -31.06
CA ASP A 25 -10.27 -22.94 -31.07
C ASP A 25 -11.08 -23.07 -29.76
N ARG A 26 -11.28 -21.96 -29.07
CA ARG A 26 -11.99 -21.90 -27.77
C ARG A 26 -13.44 -22.39 -27.88
N SER A 27 -14.08 -22.24 -29.04
CA SER A 27 -15.45 -22.73 -29.27
C SER A 27 -15.54 -24.26 -29.38
N VAL A 28 -14.41 -24.92 -29.66
CA VAL A 28 -14.31 -26.37 -29.90
C VAL A 28 -13.76 -27.11 -28.68
N GLY A 29 -12.76 -26.53 -28.00
CA GLY A 29 -12.11 -27.11 -26.82
C GLY A 29 -11.52 -28.51 -27.03
N ALA A 30 -11.16 -29.18 -25.94
CA ALA A 30 -10.70 -30.57 -25.93
C ALA A 30 -11.30 -31.36 -24.76
N THR A 31 -11.52 -32.66 -24.97
CA THR A 31 -11.94 -33.62 -23.96
C THR A 31 -10.76 -34.02 -23.06
N VAL A 32 -11.05 -34.54 -21.87
CA VAL A 32 -10.02 -35.09 -20.96
C VAL A 32 -9.17 -36.16 -21.64
N ARG A 33 -9.78 -36.95 -22.52
CA ARG A 33 -9.11 -37.99 -23.28
C ARG A 33 -8.12 -37.43 -24.29
N GLU A 34 -8.52 -36.42 -25.06
CA GLU A 34 -7.62 -35.73 -26.01
C GLU A 34 -6.46 -35.04 -25.27
N LEU A 35 -6.70 -34.43 -24.10
CA LEU A 35 -5.65 -33.84 -23.25
C LEU A 35 -4.65 -34.89 -22.75
N HIS A 36 -5.15 -36.03 -22.30
CA HIS A 36 -4.33 -37.15 -21.83
C HIS A 36 -3.52 -37.75 -22.97
N GLU A 37 -4.15 -38.03 -24.12
CA GLU A 37 -3.48 -38.58 -25.30
C GLU A 37 -2.38 -37.62 -25.80
N GLN A 38 -2.65 -36.32 -25.85
CA GLN A 38 -1.64 -35.33 -26.25
C GLN A 38 -0.40 -35.38 -25.36
N LEU A 39 -0.57 -35.39 -24.04
CA LEU A 39 0.54 -35.25 -23.11
C LEU A 39 1.29 -36.56 -22.82
N THR A 40 0.64 -37.70 -23.05
CA THR A 40 1.24 -39.03 -22.87
C THR A 40 1.80 -39.63 -24.17
N VAL A 41 1.23 -39.30 -25.34
CA VAL A 41 1.64 -39.85 -26.65
C VAL A 41 2.52 -38.87 -27.42
N MET A 42 2.13 -37.61 -27.52
CA MET A 42 2.89 -36.59 -28.27
C MET A 42 3.98 -35.97 -27.39
N GLY A 43 3.67 -35.73 -26.11
CA GLY A 43 4.60 -35.15 -25.13
C GLY A 43 4.52 -33.63 -25.04
N ALA A 44 5.08 -33.09 -23.96
CA ALA A 44 5.13 -31.65 -23.67
C ALA A 44 6.57 -31.12 -23.77
N ALA A 45 6.74 -29.92 -24.34
CA ALA A 45 8.04 -29.25 -24.32
C ALA A 45 8.43 -28.86 -22.88
N ALA A 46 9.53 -29.40 -22.38
CA ALA A 46 10.09 -29.09 -21.07
C ALA A 46 10.92 -27.78 -21.10
N GLN A 47 11.02 -27.10 -19.95
CA GLN A 47 11.75 -25.82 -19.82
C GLN A 47 13.27 -25.91 -20.10
N GLY A 48 13.82 -27.11 -20.31
CA GLY A 48 15.24 -27.37 -20.62
C GLY A 48 15.55 -27.82 -22.05
N GLY A 49 14.57 -27.80 -22.97
CA GLY A 49 14.76 -28.23 -24.36
C GLY A 49 14.69 -29.76 -24.53
N GLY A 50 13.47 -30.26 -24.75
CA GLY A 50 13.18 -31.68 -25.00
C GLY A 50 11.69 -31.97 -24.85
N GLU A 51 11.20 -33.04 -25.47
CA GLU A 51 9.82 -33.52 -25.31
C GLU A 51 9.76 -34.53 -24.16
N VAL A 52 8.88 -34.27 -23.19
CA VAL A 52 8.61 -35.15 -22.05
C VAL A 52 7.20 -35.70 -22.16
N ARG A 53 7.07 -37.03 -22.15
CA ARG A 53 5.77 -37.73 -22.12
C ARG A 53 5.38 -38.06 -20.70
N ASP A 54 4.18 -37.63 -20.32
CA ASP A 54 3.62 -37.90 -18.99
C ASP A 54 3.22 -39.38 -18.86
N THR A 55 3.37 -39.96 -17.68
CA THR A 55 3.11 -41.40 -17.44
C THR A 55 1.88 -41.63 -16.55
N VAL A 56 1.03 -40.62 -16.39
CA VAL A 56 -0.10 -40.63 -15.46
C VAL A 56 -1.40 -41.12 -16.13
N THR A 57 -2.30 -41.68 -15.33
CA THR A 57 -3.58 -42.23 -15.78
C THR A 57 -4.61 -41.16 -16.18
N VAL A 58 -5.53 -41.52 -17.09
CA VAL A 58 -6.67 -40.67 -17.50
C VAL A 58 -7.50 -40.22 -16.29
N GLN A 59 -7.66 -41.05 -15.27
CA GLN A 59 -8.40 -40.70 -14.05
C GLN A 59 -7.79 -39.50 -13.28
N ALA A 60 -6.46 -39.37 -13.28
CA ALA A 60 -5.83 -38.22 -12.65
C ALA A 60 -6.02 -36.94 -13.48
N TYR A 61 -6.10 -37.08 -14.82
CA TYR A 61 -6.50 -35.98 -15.70
C TYR A 61 -7.94 -35.56 -15.45
N HIS A 62 -8.88 -36.48 -15.24
CA HIS A 62 -10.24 -36.12 -14.82
C HIS A 62 -10.23 -35.32 -13.51
N LYS A 63 -9.53 -35.79 -12.47
CA LYS A 63 -9.44 -35.07 -11.19
C LYS A 63 -8.80 -33.69 -11.33
N LEU A 64 -7.76 -33.56 -12.16
CA LEU A 64 -7.09 -32.28 -12.41
C LEU A 64 -7.99 -31.33 -13.20
N VAL A 65 -8.61 -31.79 -14.29
CA VAL A 65 -9.52 -30.98 -15.10
C VAL A 65 -10.73 -30.54 -14.28
N THR A 66 -11.35 -31.44 -13.49
CA THR A 66 -12.43 -31.06 -12.57
C THR A 66 -11.98 -29.98 -11.59
N ARG A 67 -10.77 -30.09 -11.01
CA ARG A 67 -10.21 -29.03 -10.17
C ARG A 67 -10.02 -27.73 -10.94
N LEU A 68 -9.48 -27.77 -12.16
CA LEU A 68 -9.26 -26.59 -12.99
C LEU A 68 -10.57 -25.91 -13.42
N VAL A 69 -11.65 -26.68 -13.59
CA VAL A 69 -13.00 -26.15 -13.83
C VAL A 69 -13.55 -25.51 -12.57
N LEU A 70 -13.44 -26.17 -11.41
CA LEU A 70 -13.83 -25.61 -10.11
C LEU A 70 -13.05 -24.33 -9.78
N ASP A 71 -11.77 -24.27 -10.15
CA ASP A 71 -10.89 -23.10 -9.98
C ASP A 71 -11.13 -22.01 -11.06
N GLY A 72 -12.12 -22.18 -11.94
CA GLY A 72 -12.47 -21.23 -12.99
C GLY A 72 -11.40 -21.02 -14.07
N ARG A 73 -10.42 -21.94 -14.18
CA ARG A 73 -9.32 -21.89 -15.16
C ARG A 73 -9.69 -22.53 -16.50
N LEU A 74 -10.62 -23.48 -16.49
CA LEU A 74 -11.23 -24.08 -17.68
C LEU A 74 -12.74 -23.84 -17.67
N VAL A 75 -13.33 -23.75 -18.86
CA VAL A 75 -14.79 -23.72 -19.04
C VAL A 75 -15.24 -24.94 -19.83
N GLU A 76 -16.44 -25.40 -19.52
CA GLU A 76 -17.14 -26.40 -20.30
C GLU A 76 -17.67 -25.75 -21.58
N VAL A 77 -17.37 -26.36 -22.73
CA VAL A 77 -17.79 -25.90 -24.06
C VAL A 77 -18.46 -27.04 -24.82
N GLY A 78 -19.47 -26.72 -25.63
CA GLY A 78 -20.31 -27.67 -26.34
C GLY A 78 -21.69 -27.85 -25.70
N ASP A 79 -22.60 -28.50 -26.42
CA ASP A 79 -23.98 -28.68 -26.00
C ASP A 79 -24.09 -29.58 -24.75
N PRO A 80 -24.94 -29.21 -23.76
CA PRO A 80 -25.26 -30.07 -22.63
C PRO A 80 -25.99 -31.32 -23.14
N GLY A 81 -25.24 -32.39 -23.37
CA GLY A 81 -25.75 -33.65 -23.95
C GLY A 81 -24.81 -34.36 -24.93
N ALA A 82 -23.65 -33.78 -25.27
CA ALA A 82 -22.64 -34.45 -26.09
C ALA A 82 -22.02 -35.68 -25.38
N ASP A 83 -21.62 -36.69 -26.16
CA ASP A 83 -21.03 -37.96 -25.67
C ASP A 83 -19.76 -37.79 -24.82
N ALA A 84 -19.07 -36.64 -24.92
CA ALA A 84 -17.93 -36.31 -24.09
C ALA A 84 -17.85 -34.80 -23.80
N GLN A 85 -17.73 -34.44 -22.52
CA GLN A 85 -17.56 -33.07 -22.09
C GLN A 85 -16.24 -32.50 -22.63
N ARG A 86 -16.34 -31.37 -23.33
CA ARG A 86 -15.20 -30.63 -23.86
C ARG A 86 -14.90 -29.44 -22.95
N TYR A 87 -13.61 -29.15 -22.85
CA TYR A 87 -13.06 -28.10 -22.01
C TYR A 87 -12.21 -27.17 -22.87
N ALA A 88 -12.47 -25.87 -22.77
CA ALA A 88 -11.61 -24.84 -23.30
C ALA A 88 -10.94 -24.12 -22.14
N LEU A 89 -9.86 -23.40 -22.43
CA LEU A 89 -9.39 -22.38 -21.51
C LEU A 89 -10.55 -21.43 -21.24
N ALA A 90 -10.82 -21.20 -19.96
CA ALA A 90 -11.73 -20.13 -19.58
C ALA A 90 -11.29 -18.87 -20.33
N PRO A 91 -12.22 -18.11 -20.94
CA PRO A 91 -11.89 -16.81 -21.49
C PRO A 91 -11.01 -16.10 -20.47
N ALA A 92 -9.83 -15.69 -20.91
CA ALA A 92 -8.97 -14.92 -20.04
C ALA A 92 -9.78 -13.68 -19.67
N LEU A 93 -10.28 -13.64 -18.44
CA LEU A 93 -10.35 -12.39 -17.74
C LEU A 93 -8.88 -12.05 -17.56
N HIS A 94 -8.43 -11.18 -18.44
CA HIS A 94 -7.09 -10.63 -18.45
C HIS A 94 -6.73 -10.16 -17.03
N ALA A 95 -5.45 -10.12 -16.65
CA ALA A 95 -5.06 -9.36 -15.46
C ALA A 95 -5.61 -7.92 -15.54
N ASP A 96 -5.71 -7.44 -16.77
CA ASP A 96 -6.38 -6.27 -17.32
C ASP A 96 -7.92 -6.29 -17.17
N THR A 97 -8.55 -7.19 -16.42
CA THR A 97 -9.99 -7.14 -16.07
C THR A 97 -10.22 -7.42 -14.58
N ALA A 98 -9.14 -7.58 -13.81
CA ALA A 98 -9.22 -7.80 -12.38
C ALA A 98 -9.58 -6.48 -11.68
N LEU A 99 -10.68 -6.48 -10.95
CA LEU A 99 -11.06 -5.36 -10.08
C LEU A 99 -10.74 -5.76 -8.64
N THR A 100 -9.95 -4.94 -7.96
CA THR A 100 -9.88 -4.95 -6.49
C THR A 100 -11.07 -4.16 -5.93
N LEU A 101 -11.43 -4.40 -4.66
CA LEU A 101 -12.45 -3.60 -3.96
C LEU A 101 -12.05 -2.11 -3.96
N ASP A 102 -10.77 -1.86 -3.76
CA ASP A 102 -10.17 -0.53 -3.80
C ASP A 102 -10.35 0.16 -5.17
N ASP A 103 -10.32 -0.57 -6.30
CA ASP A 103 -10.56 -0.03 -7.64
C ASP A 103 -12.04 0.36 -7.83
N ILE A 104 -12.98 -0.37 -7.22
CA ILE A 104 -14.42 -0.11 -7.32
C ILE A 104 -14.79 1.13 -6.51
N ASP A 105 -14.27 1.25 -5.28
CA ASP A 105 -14.59 2.35 -4.38
C ASP A 105 -14.13 3.72 -4.90
N GLN A 106 -13.03 3.75 -5.67
CA GLN A 106 -12.48 4.98 -6.24
C GLN A 106 -13.30 5.49 -7.44
N ILE A 107 -13.73 4.60 -8.35
CA ILE A 107 -14.45 4.98 -9.57
C ILE A 107 -15.94 5.27 -9.26
N ALA A 108 -16.47 4.70 -8.17
CA ALA A 108 -17.84 4.92 -7.70
C ALA A 108 -18.14 6.38 -7.25
N PHE A 109 -17.12 7.25 -7.14
CA PHE A 109 -17.30 8.64 -6.71
C PHE A 109 -17.99 9.52 -7.76
N GLU A 110 -17.85 9.21 -9.06
CA GLU A 110 -18.45 9.99 -10.16
C GLU A 110 -19.44 9.18 -11.01
N LEU A 111 -19.26 7.87 -11.07
CA LEU A 111 -20.07 6.94 -11.84
C LEU A 111 -20.80 5.99 -10.91
N LYS A 112 -21.95 5.45 -11.34
CA LYS A 112 -22.53 4.32 -10.61
C LYS A 112 -21.56 3.14 -10.68
N PRO A 113 -21.46 2.29 -9.64
CA PRO A 113 -20.48 1.19 -9.60
C PRO A 113 -20.47 0.30 -10.85
N THR A 114 -21.61 0.06 -11.49
CA THR A 114 -21.70 -0.72 -12.74
C THR A 114 -21.14 0.02 -13.96
N GLU A 115 -21.36 1.34 -14.05
CA GLU A 115 -20.85 2.19 -15.13
C GLU A 115 -19.32 2.38 -14.99
N ALA A 116 -18.87 2.58 -13.76
CA ALA A 116 -17.47 2.60 -13.36
C ALA A 116 -16.70 1.35 -13.82
N ILE A 117 -17.25 0.17 -13.49
CA ILE A 117 -16.68 -1.12 -13.89
C ILE A 117 -16.65 -1.24 -15.42
N ALA A 118 -17.74 -0.90 -16.11
CA ALA A 118 -17.80 -0.96 -17.57
C ALA A 118 -16.76 -0.05 -18.23
N ALA A 119 -16.61 1.19 -17.73
CA ALA A 119 -15.61 2.14 -18.24
C ALA A 119 -14.17 1.65 -18.02
N LEU A 120 -13.88 1.02 -16.88
CA LEU A 120 -12.55 0.46 -16.62
C LEU A 120 -12.25 -0.71 -17.56
N ILE A 121 -13.21 -1.63 -17.76
CA ILE A 121 -13.07 -2.75 -18.71
C ILE A 121 -12.83 -2.22 -20.13
N ASP A 122 -13.65 -1.26 -20.56
CA ASP A 122 -13.56 -0.63 -21.87
C ASP A 122 -12.22 0.10 -22.10
N ALA A 123 -11.66 0.73 -21.04
CA ALA A 123 -10.33 1.34 -21.06
C ALA A 123 -9.21 0.28 -21.17
N ARG A 124 -9.32 -0.83 -20.44
CA ARG A 124 -8.37 -1.95 -20.53
C ARG A 124 -8.37 -2.58 -21.92
N GLU A 125 -9.54 -2.81 -22.49
CA GLU A 125 -9.65 -3.32 -23.86
C GLU A 125 -9.07 -2.34 -24.88
N TYR A 126 -9.36 -1.04 -24.73
CA TYR A 126 -8.83 0.02 -25.59
C TYR A 126 -7.31 0.09 -25.58
N VAL A 127 -6.70 0.13 -24.39
CA VAL A 127 -5.25 0.23 -24.24
C VAL A 127 -4.57 -1.10 -24.58
N GLY A 128 -5.19 -2.23 -24.22
CA GLY A 128 -4.72 -3.58 -24.52
C GLY A 128 -4.63 -3.86 -26.02
N ALA A 129 -5.68 -3.53 -26.78
CA ALA A 129 -5.71 -3.67 -28.23
C ALA A 129 -4.61 -2.84 -28.93
N ASN A 130 -4.15 -1.76 -28.31
CA ASN A 130 -3.15 -0.84 -28.84
C ASN A 130 -1.74 -1.03 -28.24
N ARG A 131 -1.51 -2.10 -27.47
CA ARG A 131 -0.25 -2.33 -26.76
C ARG A 131 0.95 -2.49 -27.70
N ASP A 132 0.85 -3.38 -28.69
CA ASP A 132 1.98 -3.67 -29.58
C ASP A 132 2.18 -2.62 -30.68
N THR A 133 1.23 -1.69 -30.83
CA THR A 133 1.22 -0.62 -31.85
C THR A 133 1.50 0.75 -31.24
N VAL A 134 0.50 1.37 -30.61
CA VAL A 134 0.56 2.74 -30.08
C VAL A 134 1.47 2.80 -28.86
N LEU A 135 1.28 1.93 -27.86
CA LEU A 135 2.10 1.96 -26.64
C LEU A 135 3.56 1.66 -26.95
N ARG A 136 3.85 0.69 -27.83
CA ARG A 136 5.24 0.41 -28.23
C ARG A 136 5.90 1.61 -28.91
N ARG A 137 5.19 2.30 -29.83
CA ARG A 137 5.69 3.53 -30.48
C ARG A 137 5.91 4.63 -29.46
N ALA A 138 4.98 4.81 -28.51
CA ALA A 138 5.10 5.77 -27.43
C ALA A 138 6.30 5.47 -26.53
N ALA A 139 6.50 4.22 -26.12
CA ALA A 139 7.60 3.80 -25.27
C ALA A 139 8.98 4.05 -25.92
N ILE A 140 9.09 3.89 -27.25
CA ILE A 140 10.30 4.23 -28.00
C ILE A 140 10.49 5.75 -28.12
N ALA A 141 9.42 6.49 -28.34
CA ALA A 141 9.47 7.95 -28.50
C ALA A 141 9.81 8.65 -27.17
N LEU A 142 9.27 8.17 -26.04
CA LEU A 142 9.54 8.68 -24.69
C LEU A 142 11.00 8.52 -24.23
N GLN A 143 11.79 7.66 -24.90
CA GLN A 143 13.24 7.58 -24.70
C GLN A 143 14.03 8.76 -25.26
N LYS A 144 13.36 9.72 -25.92
CA LYS A 144 13.99 10.91 -26.53
C LYS A 144 13.52 12.23 -25.91
N VAL A 145 12.57 12.16 -24.98
CA VAL A 145 11.86 13.33 -24.46
C VAL A 145 12.36 13.64 -23.06
N PRO A 146 12.84 14.87 -22.77
CA PRO A 146 13.16 15.30 -21.43
C PRO A 146 11.89 15.34 -20.55
N PRO A 147 11.87 14.70 -19.38
CA PRO A 147 10.65 14.58 -18.58
C PRO A 147 10.19 15.91 -18.00
N ARG A 148 11.12 16.81 -17.65
CA ARG A 148 10.80 18.14 -17.11
C ARG A 148 10.05 19.00 -18.10
N ASP A 149 10.51 19.01 -19.35
CA ASP A 149 9.86 19.77 -20.42
C ASP A 149 8.49 19.19 -20.75
N LEU A 150 8.37 17.86 -20.83
CA LEU A 150 7.09 17.21 -21.05
C LEU A 150 6.06 17.54 -19.97
N VAL A 151 6.46 17.47 -18.70
CA VAL A 151 5.58 17.79 -17.57
C VAL A 151 5.18 19.26 -17.59
N ARG A 152 6.13 20.17 -17.83
CA ARG A 152 5.85 21.60 -17.96
C ARG A 152 4.83 21.85 -19.06
N ASP A 153 5.08 21.32 -20.26
CA ASP A 153 4.24 21.57 -21.43
C ASP A 153 2.84 20.97 -21.27
N MET A 154 2.71 19.81 -20.60
CA MET A 154 1.42 19.25 -20.20
C MET A 154 0.67 20.16 -19.22
N ILE A 155 1.34 20.68 -18.19
CA ILE A 155 0.71 21.61 -17.22
C ILE A 155 0.23 22.86 -17.94
N LEU A 156 1.07 23.47 -18.78
CA LEU A 156 0.73 24.68 -19.53
C LEU A 156 -0.44 24.43 -20.49
N SER A 157 -0.44 23.30 -21.20
CA SER A 157 -1.55 22.89 -22.06
C SER A 157 -2.88 22.78 -21.29
N LYS A 158 -2.87 22.25 -20.06
CA LYS A 158 -4.06 22.18 -19.20
C LYS A 158 -4.49 23.54 -18.66
N VAL A 159 -3.53 24.42 -18.34
CA VAL A 159 -3.79 25.82 -17.95
C VAL A 159 -4.47 26.57 -19.10
N ASP A 160 -3.94 26.46 -20.31
CA ASP A 160 -4.50 27.12 -21.50
C ASP A 160 -5.91 26.62 -21.80
N LEU A 161 -6.15 25.30 -21.69
CA LEU A 161 -7.47 24.72 -21.87
C LEU A 161 -8.48 25.22 -20.83
N TYR A 162 -8.09 25.26 -19.55
CA TYR A 162 -8.95 25.79 -18.50
C TYR A 162 -9.26 27.27 -18.73
N ASN A 163 -8.27 28.08 -19.07
CA ASN A 163 -8.45 29.50 -19.35
C ASN A 163 -9.36 29.74 -20.56
N ALA A 164 -9.24 28.93 -21.62
CA ALA A 164 -10.16 28.98 -22.75
C ALA A 164 -11.61 28.69 -22.32
N HIS A 165 -11.84 27.70 -21.45
CA HIS A 165 -13.18 27.44 -20.91
C HIS A 165 -13.69 28.57 -20.01
N VAL A 166 -12.80 29.28 -19.30
CA VAL A 166 -13.18 30.48 -18.53
C VAL A 166 -13.63 31.60 -19.46
N ASP A 167 -12.91 31.83 -20.56
CA ASP A 167 -13.28 32.83 -21.56
C ASP A 167 -14.63 32.49 -22.23
N GLU A 168 -14.85 31.22 -22.57
CA GLU A 168 -16.13 30.71 -23.07
C GLU A 168 -17.26 30.93 -22.06
N TRP A 169 -17.03 30.63 -20.78
CA TRP A 169 -18.00 30.84 -19.70
C TRP A 169 -18.44 32.29 -19.57
N HIS A 170 -17.47 33.22 -19.60
CA HIS A 170 -17.74 34.65 -19.56
C HIS A 170 -18.49 35.13 -20.82
N ALA A 171 -18.14 34.59 -21.99
CA ALA A 171 -18.82 34.93 -23.24
C ALA A 171 -20.30 34.50 -23.27
N HIS A 172 -20.66 33.41 -22.58
CA HIS A 172 -22.03 32.85 -22.54
C HIS A 172 -22.86 33.31 -21.33
N GLY A 173 -22.37 34.28 -20.53
CA GLY A 173 -23.13 34.87 -19.43
C GLY A 173 -23.25 34.01 -18.17
N GLY A 174 -22.51 32.88 -18.08
CA GLY A 174 -22.32 32.15 -16.82
C GLY A 174 -23.49 31.33 -16.27
N ASP A 175 -24.44 30.92 -17.11
CA ASP A 175 -25.61 30.13 -16.69
C ASP A 175 -25.65 28.69 -17.26
N ASP A 176 -24.61 28.21 -17.94
CA ASP A 176 -24.59 26.86 -18.53
C ASP A 176 -24.08 25.77 -17.55
N GLU A 177 -25.00 24.99 -17.00
CA GLU A 177 -24.69 23.87 -16.11
C GLU A 177 -23.61 22.91 -16.64
N ARG A 178 -23.59 22.64 -17.95
CA ARG A 178 -22.62 21.73 -18.56
C ARG A 178 -21.22 22.32 -18.56
N HIS A 179 -21.06 23.57 -19.02
CA HIS A 179 -19.77 24.27 -18.98
C HIS A 179 -19.27 24.45 -17.55
N ARG A 180 -20.18 24.69 -16.60
CA ARG A 180 -19.84 24.77 -15.16
C ARG A 180 -19.23 23.47 -14.64
N ARG A 181 -19.78 22.32 -15.01
CA ARG A 181 -19.24 21.00 -14.62
C ARG A 181 -17.86 20.76 -15.23
N LEU A 182 -17.68 21.11 -16.51
CA LEU A 182 -16.38 21.02 -17.19
C LEU A 182 -15.32 21.88 -16.49
N LEU A 183 -15.64 23.14 -16.16
CA LEU A 183 -14.74 24.02 -15.43
C LEU A 183 -14.38 23.48 -14.05
N LYS A 184 -15.36 22.95 -13.30
CA LYS A 184 -15.10 22.33 -11.99
C LYS A 184 -14.16 21.14 -12.10
N ALA A 185 -14.37 20.27 -13.08
CA ALA A 185 -13.52 19.09 -13.33
C ALA A 185 -12.09 19.51 -13.74
N ALA A 186 -11.95 20.40 -14.71
CA ALA A 186 -10.66 20.90 -15.17
C ALA A 186 -9.87 21.61 -14.05
N ARG A 187 -10.55 22.40 -13.22
CA ARG A 187 -9.94 23.04 -12.03
C ARG A 187 -9.48 22.00 -11.01
N ALA A 188 -10.29 20.98 -10.73
CA ALA A 188 -9.94 19.92 -9.79
C ALA A 188 -8.73 19.10 -10.29
N ASP A 189 -8.70 18.78 -11.58
CA ASP A 189 -7.57 18.11 -12.22
C ASP A 189 -6.28 18.94 -12.12
N LEU A 190 -6.33 20.24 -12.47
CA LEU A 190 -5.18 21.14 -12.30
C LEU A 190 -4.70 21.25 -10.86
N GLU A 191 -5.63 21.30 -9.90
CA GLU A 191 -5.29 21.35 -8.47
C GLU A 191 -4.57 20.07 -8.01
N ILE A 192 -5.08 18.91 -8.42
CA ILE A 192 -4.46 17.61 -8.11
C ILE A 192 -3.07 17.54 -8.73
N ILE A 193 -2.93 17.88 -10.02
CA ILE A 193 -1.65 17.85 -10.73
C ILE A 193 -0.64 18.79 -10.04
N CYS A 194 -1.00 20.06 -9.86
CA CYS A 194 -0.05 21.07 -9.39
C CYS A 194 0.29 20.87 -7.91
N TYR A 195 -0.71 20.77 -7.04
CA TYR A 195 -0.49 20.82 -5.59
C TYR A 195 -0.33 19.45 -4.93
N ARG A 196 -1.01 18.40 -5.42
CA ARG A 196 -0.96 17.05 -4.80
C ARG A 196 0.09 16.14 -5.44
N TRP A 197 0.21 16.15 -6.77
CA TRP A 197 1.15 15.28 -7.47
C TRP A 197 2.54 15.89 -7.52
N PHE A 198 2.69 17.15 -7.93
CA PHE A 198 4.01 17.78 -8.01
C PHE A 198 4.37 18.63 -6.78
N GLY A 199 3.41 18.96 -5.90
CA GLY A 199 3.69 19.80 -4.73
C GLY A 199 4.29 21.15 -5.11
N LEU A 200 3.72 21.77 -6.14
CA LEU A 200 4.07 23.10 -6.63
C LEU A 200 3.46 24.17 -5.71
N SER A 201 4.13 25.30 -5.63
CA SER A 201 3.61 26.46 -4.92
C SER A 201 2.53 27.20 -5.72
N ALA A 202 1.70 27.97 -5.02
CA ALA A 202 0.74 28.86 -5.66
C ALA A 202 1.42 29.97 -6.49
N ASP A 203 2.68 30.32 -6.18
CA ASP A 203 3.47 31.25 -6.98
C ASP A 203 3.90 30.65 -8.32
N ALA A 204 4.17 29.35 -8.37
CA ALA A 204 4.47 28.65 -9.62
C ALA A 204 3.24 28.56 -10.51
N VAL A 205 2.12 28.06 -9.96
CA VAL A 205 0.83 27.95 -10.65
C VAL A 205 -0.29 28.24 -9.67
N ARG A 206 -1.00 29.35 -9.87
CA ARG A 206 -2.11 29.77 -9.02
C ARG A 206 -3.42 29.21 -9.56
N VAL A 207 -3.81 28.05 -9.05
CA VAL A 207 -5.14 27.47 -9.29
C VAL A 207 -6.18 28.16 -8.40
N PRO A 208 -7.28 28.71 -8.97
CA PRO A 208 -8.34 29.36 -8.21
C PRO A 208 -9.04 28.42 -7.20
N PRO A 209 -9.54 28.96 -6.07
CA PRO A 209 -10.28 28.16 -5.09
C PRO A 209 -11.60 27.63 -5.69
N ALA A 210 -12.12 26.52 -5.16
CA ALA A 210 -13.37 25.92 -5.66
C ALA A 210 -14.58 26.88 -5.61
N SER A 211 -14.58 27.85 -4.70
CA SER A 211 -15.60 28.92 -4.61
C SER A 211 -15.64 29.85 -5.83
N SER A 212 -14.56 29.93 -6.61
CA SER A 212 -14.50 30.74 -7.83
C SER A 212 -15.35 30.19 -8.99
N VAL A 213 -15.78 28.92 -8.91
CA VAL A 213 -16.67 28.27 -9.88
C VAL A 213 -18.03 27.95 -9.23
N SER A 214 -18.46 28.81 -8.30
CA SER A 214 -19.69 28.60 -7.52
C SER A 214 -20.98 28.90 -8.29
N SER A 215 -22.12 28.55 -7.68
CA SER A 215 -23.47 28.59 -8.24
C SER A 215 -24.03 29.99 -8.56
N SER A 216 -23.33 31.07 -8.20
CA SER A 216 -23.78 32.44 -8.41
C SER A 216 -22.88 33.15 -9.43
N GLY A 217 -23.14 32.91 -10.73
CA GLY A 217 -22.99 33.77 -11.92
C GLY A 217 -21.80 34.72 -12.16
N THR A 218 -20.91 34.99 -11.22
CA THR A 218 -19.85 36.02 -11.34
C THR A 218 -18.64 35.64 -10.46
N GLY A 219 -17.53 35.09 -10.93
CA GLY A 219 -17.09 34.77 -12.28
C GLY A 219 -15.92 33.79 -12.15
N ALA A 220 -15.84 32.84 -13.08
CA ALA A 220 -14.73 31.90 -13.13
C ALA A 220 -13.42 32.68 -13.29
N VAL A 221 -12.44 32.39 -12.45
CA VAL A 221 -11.14 33.08 -12.45
C VAL A 221 -10.17 32.27 -13.29
N ALA A 222 -9.37 32.95 -14.12
CA ALA A 222 -8.31 32.32 -14.89
C ALA A 222 -7.18 31.84 -13.98
N VAL A 223 -6.52 30.75 -14.37
CA VAL A 223 -5.27 30.29 -13.77
C VAL A 223 -4.14 31.19 -14.25
N SER A 224 -3.25 31.57 -13.33
CA SER A 224 -2.01 32.30 -13.62
C SER A 224 -0.80 31.46 -13.23
N TYR A 225 0.34 31.68 -13.88
CA TYR A 225 1.57 30.94 -13.61
C TYR A 225 2.80 31.83 -13.82
N ASP A 226 3.89 31.50 -13.14
CA ASP A 226 5.22 32.10 -13.35
C ASP A 226 6.14 31.06 -14.03
N PRO A 227 6.60 31.31 -15.28
CA PRO A 227 7.43 30.35 -16.02
C PRO A 227 8.77 30.03 -15.33
N GLY A 228 9.42 31.02 -14.75
CA GLY A 228 10.72 30.85 -14.09
C GLY A 228 10.59 30.06 -12.81
N ARG A 229 9.54 30.34 -12.04
CA ARG A 229 9.23 29.64 -10.81
C ARG A 229 8.81 28.19 -11.05
N LEU A 230 7.94 27.97 -12.02
CA LEU A 230 7.52 26.63 -12.44
C LEU A 230 8.73 25.78 -12.86
N ALA A 231 9.63 26.33 -13.68
CA ALA A 231 10.84 25.63 -14.10
C ALA A 231 11.77 25.30 -12.91
N SER A 232 11.95 26.24 -11.99
CA SER A 232 12.76 26.06 -10.77
C SER A 232 12.20 24.94 -9.89
N GLU A 233 10.90 24.96 -9.61
CA GLU A 233 10.28 23.93 -8.76
C GLU A 233 10.27 22.56 -9.45
N LEU A 234 9.96 22.48 -10.75
CA LEU A 234 10.03 21.23 -11.50
C LEU A 234 11.44 20.62 -11.49
N SER A 235 12.50 21.42 -11.39
CA SER A 235 13.88 20.91 -11.27
C SER A 235 14.14 20.11 -9.98
N LEU A 236 13.33 20.35 -8.94
CA LEU A 236 13.32 19.65 -7.65
C LEU A 236 12.20 18.61 -7.53
N ARG A 237 11.36 18.44 -8.56
CA ARG A 237 10.23 17.50 -8.56
C ARG A 237 10.34 16.42 -9.62
N VAL A 238 10.99 16.68 -10.74
CA VAL A 238 11.06 15.77 -11.89
C VAL A 238 12.52 15.47 -12.22
N PHE A 239 12.87 14.18 -12.25
CA PHE A 239 14.25 13.71 -12.38
C PHE A 239 14.39 12.65 -13.46
N GLY A 240 15.52 12.67 -14.16
CA GLY A 240 15.81 11.79 -15.28
C GLY A 240 16.17 12.58 -16.54
N ASP A 241 16.99 11.96 -17.38
CA ASP A 241 17.44 12.59 -18.63
C ASP A 241 16.36 12.45 -19.72
N THR A 242 15.62 11.34 -19.70
CA THR A 242 14.50 11.05 -20.59
C THR A 242 13.33 10.43 -19.82
N VAL A 243 12.11 10.52 -20.37
CA VAL A 243 10.89 9.99 -19.72
C VAL A 243 10.97 8.48 -19.50
N ILE A 244 11.54 7.75 -20.45
CA ILE A 244 11.95 6.35 -20.26
C ILE A 244 13.45 6.29 -20.46
N GLN A 245 14.15 5.69 -19.51
CA GLN A 245 15.61 5.54 -19.53
C GLN A 245 15.98 4.07 -19.33
N HIS A 246 17.06 3.64 -19.97
CA HIS A 246 17.64 2.33 -19.71
C HIS A 246 18.67 2.45 -18.58
N VAL A 247 18.52 1.63 -17.55
CA VAL A 247 19.42 1.56 -16.40
C VAL A 247 20.07 0.18 -16.38
N ALA A 248 21.38 0.14 -16.63
CA ALA A 248 22.16 -1.10 -16.55
C ALA A 248 22.20 -1.65 -15.12
N VAL A 249 22.21 -2.98 -14.96
CA VAL A 249 22.40 -3.61 -13.64
C VAL A 249 23.82 -3.33 -13.11
N ALA A 250 24.82 -3.47 -13.97
CA ALA A 250 26.20 -3.06 -13.68
C ALA A 250 26.35 -1.56 -13.94
N ASN A 251 26.05 -0.76 -12.91
CA ASN A 251 26.11 0.71 -12.98
C ASN A 251 27.04 1.30 -11.91
N ARG A 252 27.25 2.62 -11.95
CA ARG A 252 28.19 3.33 -11.05
C ARG A 252 27.78 3.27 -9.58
N SER A 253 26.50 3.08 -9.30
CA SER A 253 25.96 3.03 -7.95
C SER A 253 25.88 1.61 -7.39
N ALA A 254 26.05 0.59 -8.25
CA ALA A 254 26.08 -0.81 -7.86
C ALA A 254 27.36 -1.13 -7.06
N PRO A 255 27.26 -1.86 -5.95
CA PRO A 255 28.43 -2.40 -5.26
C PRO A 255 29.26 -3.31 -6.18
N GLU A 256 30.58 -3.14 -6.15
CA GLU A 256 31.51 -4.06 -6.83
C GLU A 256 31.49 -5.47 -6.20
N ASP A 257 31.23 -5.53 -4.89
CA ASP A 257 31.15 -6.77 -4.11
C ASP A 257 29.89 -6.80 -3.25
N TRP A 258 28.95 -7.67 -3.62
CA TRP A 258 27.69 -7.88 -2.90
C TRP A 258 27.85 -8.70 -1.61
N SER A 259 28.98 -9.38 -1.40
CA SER A 259 29.19 -10.24 -0.22
C SER A 259 29.22 -9.46 1.10
N ASN A 260 29.52 -8.17 1.04
CA ASN A 260 29.56 -7.26 2.17
C ASN A 260 28.35 -6.32 2.24
N VAL A 261 27.39 -6.47 1.33
CA VAL A 261 26.20 -5.62 1.23
C VAL A 261 24.97 -6.40 1.69
N VAL A 262 24.07 -5.70 2.36
CA VAL A 262 22.83 -6.27 2.89
C VAL A 262 21.65 -5.58 2.22
N VAL A 263 20.73 -6.38 1.69
CA VAL A 263 19.43 -5.90 1.19
C VAL A 263 18.34 -6.49 2.06
N ALA A 264 17.52 -5.63 2.66
CA ALA A 264 16.42 -6.02 3.52
C ALA A 264 15.08 -5.93 2.78
N GLY A 265 14.14 -6.79 3.17
CA GLY A 265 12.73 -6.68 2.81
C GLY A 265 11.87 -6.75 4.08
N SER A 266 10.78 -5.98 4.17
CA SER A 266 9.86 -6.05 5.31
C SER A 266 8.42 -6.20 4.90
N ASP A 267 7.62 -6.76 5.79
CA ASP A 267 6.16 -6.85 5.65
C ASP A 267 5.48 -6.58 7.00
N GLY A 268 4.28 -6.02 6.94
CA GLY A 268 3.39 -5.78 8.06
C GLY A 268 2.08 -6.53 7.83
N SER A 269 1.60 -7.25 8.84
CA SER A 269 0.37 -8.03 8.69
C SER A 269 -0.59 -7.78 9.86
N THR A 270 -1.86 -7.73 9.50
CA THR A 270 -2.99 -7.70 10.42
C THR A 270 -3.65 -9.08 10.42
N TYR A 271 -3.88 -9.64 11.59
CA TYR A 271 -4.65 -10.86 11.78
C TYR A 271 -5.79 -10.57 12.76
N SER A 272 -7.03 -10.85 12.39
CA SER A 272 -8.17 -10.71 13.29
C SER A 272 -8.59 -12.07 13.81
N SER A 273 -8.78 -12.19 15.12
CA SER A 273 -9.35 -13.39 15.75
C SER A 273 -10.54 -13.02 16.61
N VAL A 274 -11.53 -13.90 16.63
CA VAL A 274 -12.66 -13.78 17.55
C VAL A 274 -12.27 -14.46 18.86
N MET A 275 -12.20 -13.69 19.94
CA MET A 275 -11.98 -14.25 21.26
C MET A 275 -13.34 -14.48 21.93
N SER A 276 -13.78 -15.74 21.96
CA SER A 276 -14.84 -16.15 22.88
C SER A 276 -14.25 -16.27 24.28
N ILE A 277 -14.77 -15.49 25.22
CA ILE A 277 -14.45 -15.68 26.63
C ILE A 277 -15.37 -16.80 27.14
N ASP A 278 -15.03 -18.06 26.81
CA ASP A 278 -15.66 -19.21 27.44
C ASP A 278 -15.12 -19.37 28.86
N THR A 279 -15.54 -18.47 29.74
CA THR A 279 -15.29 -18.61 31.18
C THR A 279 -16.07 -19.80 31.72
N ALA A 280 -15.40 -20.66 32.50
CA ALA A 280 -15.93 -21.90 33.05
C ALA A 280 -17.33 -21.73 33.67
N LYS A 281 -18.37 -22.31 33.03
CA LYS A 281 -19.77 -22.63 33.45
C LYS A 281 -20.58 -21.69 34.37
N ALA A 282 -20.00 -20.68 34.99
CA ALA A 282 -20.60 -19.74 35.95
C ALA A 282 -20.64 -18.30 35.41
N PHE A 283 -20.28 -18.09 34.14
CA PHE A 283 -20.23 -16.79 33.47
C PHE A 283 -20.98 -16.82 32.13
N VAL A 284 -22.03 -17.65 32.04
CA VAL A 284 -22.69 -17.97 30.76
C VAL A 284 -23.73 -16.91 30.34
N ASP A 285 -24.05 -15.94 31.19
CA ASP A 285 -25.01 -14.90 30.82
C ASP A 285 -24.24 -13.57 30.55
N ASP A 286 -24.18 -13.17 29.28
CA ASP A 286 -23.72 -11.87 28.69
C ASP A 286 -22.29 -11.71 28.14
N GLY A 287 -21.49 -12.77 27.98
CA GLY A 287 -20.16 -12.65 27.35
C GLY A 287 -20.19 -12.62 25.81
N GLY A 288 -20.38 -11.44 25.20
CA GLY A 288 -20.26 -11.25 23.74
C GLY A 288 -18.90 -11.70 23.18
N SER A 289 -18.89 -12.19 21.95
CA SER A 289 -17.64 -12.49 21.23
C SER A 289 -16.97 -11.19 20.80
N GLU A 290 -15.75 -10.94 21.26
CA GLU A 290 -15.00 -9.73 20.92
C GLU A 290 -14.00 -10.01 19.79
N VAL A 291 -13.95 -9.11 18.80
CA VAL A 291 -12.95 -9.16 17.73
C VAL A 291 -11.66 -8.51 18.21
N VAL A 292 -10.57 -9.26 18.23
CA VAL A 292 -9.24 -8.79 18.58
C VAL A 292 -8.37 -8.78 17.33
N THR A 293 -7.76 -7.62 17.07
CA THR A 293 -6.85 -7.38 15.95
C THR A 293 -5.41 -7.50 16.43
N PHE A 294 -4.60 -8.22 15.66
CA PHE A 294 -3.19 -8.49 15.93
C PHE A 294 -2.34 -7.94 14.80
N ASN A 295 -1.51 -6.95 15.12
CA ASN A 295 -0.60 -6.33 14.18
C ASN A 295 0.82 -6.80 14.47
N ASN A 296 1.51 -7.25 13.43
CA ASN A 296 2.90 -7.68 13.53
C ASN A 296 3.71 -7.21 12.32
N SER A 297 5.03 -7.37 12.43
CA SER A 297 5.92 -7.11 11.32
C SER A 297 7.18 -7.96 11.40
N ILE A 298 7.69 -8.31 10.22
CA ILE A 298 8.95 -9.01 10.03
C ILE A 298 9.81 -8.27 9.01
N VAL A 299 11.12 -8.28 9.26
CA VAL A 299 12.15 -7.87 8.31
C VAL A 299 13.06 -9.07 8.03
N TYR A 300 13.27 -9.36 6.75
CA TYR A 300 14.18 -10.38 6.23
C TYR A 300 15.41 -9.73 5.58
N LEU A 301 16.61 -10.21 5.90
CA LEU A 301 17.86 -9.73 5.32
C LEU A 301 18.41 -10.76 4.33
N HIS A 302 18.62 -10.33 3.08
CA HIS A 302 19.49 -11.03 2.14
C HIS A 302 20.94 -10.70 2.47
N MET A 303 21.70 -11.75 2.83
CA MET A 303 23.10 -11.66 3.24
C MET A 303 23.90 -12.78 2.59
N GLU A 304 25.11 -12.44 2.16
CA GLU A 304 26.09 -13.36 1.55
C GLU A 304 27.42 -13.29 2.32
N GLY A 305 28.37 -14.16 1.93
CA GLY A 305 29.74 -14.18 2.47
C GLY A 305 29.83 -14.12 4.00
N LEU A 306 30.69 -13.23 4.50
CA LEU A 306 30.98 -13.06 5.92
C LEU A 306 29.75 -12.65 6.75
N ASN A 307 28.83 -11.87 6.17
CA ASN A 307 27.60 -11.48 6.86
C ASN A 307 26.71 -12.71 7.12
N ARG A 308 26.63 -13.63 6.15
CA ARG A 308 25.91 -14.89 6.34
C ARG A 308 26.53 -15.78 7.41
N GLU A 309 27.85 -15.81 7.52
CA GLU A 309 28.56 -16.62 8.51
C GLU A 309 28.43 -16.06 9.94
N ARG A 310 28.42 -14.73 10.08
CA ARG A 310 28.38 -14.04 11.37
C ARG A 310 27.00 -14.02 12.03
N HIS A 311 25.93 -14.14 11.23
CA HIS A 311 24.54 -14.01 11.69
C HIS A 311 23.76 -15.29 11.39
N ALA A 312 23.52 -16.10 12.42
CA ALA A 312 22.80 -17.37 12.31
C ALA A 312 21.33 -17.19 11.90
N SER A 313 20.70 -16.07 12.32
CA SER A 313 19.36 -15.68 11.92
C SER A 313 19.41 -14.44 11.04
N ARG A 314 18.54 -14.43 10.02
CA ARG A 314 18.43 -13.36 9.01
C ARG A 314 17.18 -12.52 9.16
N VAL A 315 16.48 -12.70 10.27
CA VAL A 315 15.13 -12.21 10.45
C VAL A 315 15.09 -11.38 11.72
N TYR A 316 14.39 -10.27 11.66
CA TYR A 316 13.91 -9.54 12.83
C TYR A 316 12.39 -9.58 12.84
N SER A 317 11.80 -9.66 14.03
CA SER A 317 10.38 -9.43 14.24
C SER A 317 10.20 -8.46 15.40
N VAL A 318 9.08 -7.73 15.41
CA VAL A 318 8.67 -7.04 16.63
C VAL A 318 8.56 -8.05 17.79
N PRO A 319 8.94 -7.68 19.03
CA PRO A 319 9.02 -8.64 20.12
C PRO A 319 7.62 -9.14 20.54
N ILE A 320 7.44 -10.47 20.60
CA ILE A 320 6.15 -11.11 20.92
C ILE A 320 6.08 -11.70 22.33
N THR A 321 7.06 -11.37 23.19
CA THR A 321 7.10 -11.85 24.58
C THR A 321 6.01 -11.20 25.43
N ARG A 322 5.61 -11.82 26.55
CA ARG A 322 4.61 -11.27 27.49
C ARG A 322 4.87 -9.81 27.85
N SER A 323 6.09 -9.53 28.32
CA SER A 323 6.52 -8.18 28.71
C SER A 323 6.54 -7.18 27.56
N ALA A 324 6.63 -7.65 26.32
CA ALA A 324 6.65 -6.79 25.15
C ALA A 324 5.25 -6.43 24.68
N ILE A 325 4.30 -7.37 24.73
CA ILE A 325 2.90 -7.10 24.39
C ILE A 325 2.30 -6.06 25.35
N ASP A 326 2.62 -6.17 26.64
CA ASP A 326 2.14 -5.22 27.67
C ASP A 326 2.93 -3.89 27.67
N SER A 327 3.96 -3.74 26.83
CA SER A 327 4.79 -2.55 26.82
C SER A 327 4.12 -1.40 26.05
N PRO A 328 4.02 -0.18 26.62
CA PRO A 328 3.50 0.98 25.91
C PRO A 328 4.24 1.30 24.61
N THR A 329 5.54 0.94 24.52
CA THR A 329 6.34 1.18 23.31
C THR A 329 5.90 0.33 22.11
N ASN A 330 5.08 -0.70 22.35
CA ASN A 330 4.54 -1.61 21.34
C ASN A 330 3.03 -1.42 21.13
N ALA A 331 2.49 -0.26 21.54
CA ALA A 331 1.08 0.09 21.35
C ALA A 331 0.61 -0.16 19.90
N GLY A 332 -0.58 -0.72 19.74
CA GLY A 332 -1.14 -1.09 18.43
C GLY A 332 -0.79 -2.50 17.95
N MET A 333 0.07 -3.27 18.64
CA MET A 333 0.29 -4.70 18.32
C MET A 333 -0.92 -5.59 18.62
N VAL A 334 -1.66 -5.27 19.68
CA VAL A 334 -2.93 -5.92 20.04
C VAL A 334 -3.96 -4.83 20.23
N MET A 335 -5.09 -4.97 19.56
CA MET A 335 -6.16 -3.99 19.59
C MET A 335 -7.51 -4.71 19.71
N ALA A 336 -8.41 -4.13 20.48
CA ALA A 336 -9.81 -4.55 20.53
C ALA A 336 -10.70 -3.32 20.77
N PRO A 337 -11.94 -3.29 20.26
CA PRO A 337 -12.83 -2.13 20.42
C PRO A 337 -12.99 -1.69 21.88
N PHE A 338 -13.13 -2.63 22.81
CA PHE A 338 -13.30 -2.32 24.24
C PHE A 338 -12.09 -1.64 24.90
N MET A 339 -10.90 -1.67 24.26
CA MET A 339 -9.71 -0.96 24.74
C MET A 339 -9.75 0.53 24.42
N TYR A 340 -10.59 0.93 23.46
CA TYR A 340 -10.67 2.28 22.89
C TYR A 340 -12.14 2.73 22.82
N ARG A 341 -12.81 2.74 23.97
CA ARG A 341 -14.26 3.03 24.08
C ARG A 341 -14.61 4.47 23.69
N GLU A 342 -13.62 5.34 23.66
CA GLU A 342 -13.71 6.73 23.24
C GLU A 342 -13.82 6.89 21.72
N LEU A 343 -13.45 5.87 20.93
CA LEU A 343 -13.48 5.91 19.47
C LEU A 343 -14.80 5.37 18.92
N ALA A 344 -15.32 6.01 17.87
CA ALA A 344 -16.39 5.42 17.08
C ALA A 344 -15.88 4.22 16.25
N ASP A 345 -16.79 3.33 15.83
CA ASP A 345 -16.42 2.11 15.07
C ASP A 345 -15.56 2.42 13.83
N GLY A 346 -15.93 3.44 13.06
CA GLY A 346 -15.13 3.89 11.91
C GLY A 346 -13.75 4.40 12.31
N GLU A 347 -13.64 5.18 13.40
CA GLU A 347 -12.34 5.67 13.89
C GLU A 347 -11.44 4.52 14.37
N TYR A 348 -12.04 3.49 14.99
CA TYR A 348 -11.31 2.29 15.38
C TYR A 348 -10.77 1.52 14.16
N GLU A 349 -11.56 1.38 13.10
CA GLU A 349 -11.09 0.74 11.85
C GLU A 349 -9.91 1.50 11.22
N HIS A 350 -9.98 2.82 11.18
CA HIS A 350 -8.87 3.67 10.74
C HIS A 350 -7.64 3.52 11.64
N MET A 351 -7.83 3.50 12.97
CA MET A 351 -6.74 3.29 13.92
C MET A 351 -6.08 1.92 13.75
N ALA A 352 -6.85 0.86 13.48
CA ALA A 352 -6.31 -0.48 13.28
C ALA A 352 -5.42 -0.56 12.02
N LYS A 353 -5.82 0.10 10.93
CA LYS A 353 -4.99 0.24 9.72
C LYS A 353 -3.70 1.01 10.01
N CYS A 354 -3.83 2.17 10.66
CA CYS A 354 -2.69 3.00 11.09
C CYS A 354 -1.71 2.21 11.98
N ALA A 355 -2.21 1.45 12.95
CA ALA A 355 -1.40 0.65 13.85
C ALA A 355 -0.60 -0.44 13.14
N THR A 356 -1.16 -1.04 12.09
CA THR A 356 -0.44 -2.02 11.25
C THR A 356 0.76 -1.36 10.57
N ASP A 357 0.53 -0.19 9.97
CA ASP A 357 1.57 0.61 9.32
C ASP A 357 2.68 0.98 10.31
N VAL A 358 2.31 1.46 11.51
CA VAL A 358 3.22 1.86 12.60
C VAL A 358 4.04 0.67 13.11
N VAL A 359 3.43 -0.50 13.30
CA VAL A 359 4.14 -1.71 13.74
C VAL A 359 5.21 -2.12 12.72
N GLN A 360 4.92 -1.98 11.42
CA GLN A 360 5.91 -2.20 10.36
C GLN A 360 7.00 -1.11 10.37
N TRP A 361 6.64 0.17 10.53
CA TRP A 361 7.62 1.26 10.68
C TRP A 361 8.58 1.06 11.85
N ARG A 362 8.11 0.52 12.98
CA ARG A 362 8.98 0.20 14.14
C ARG A 362 9.99 -0.89 13.81
N ALA A 363 9.60 -1.89 13.02
CA ALA A 363 10.50 -2.94 12.62
C ALA A 363 11.51 -2.45 11.57
N ASP A 364 11.01 -1.67 10.62
CA ASP A 364 11.81 -1.01 9.59
C ASP A 364 12.88 -0.11 10.19
N GLU A 365 12.48 0.82 11.05
CA GLU A 365 13.39 1.78 11.70
C GLU A 365 14.52 1.06 12.41
N ARG A 366 14.21 0.12 13.31
CA ARG A 366 15.23 -0.59 14.10
C ARG A 366 16.24 -1.35 13.25
N VAL A 367 15.78 -2.03 12.19
CA VAL A 367 16.68 -2.77 11.29
C VAL A 367 17.48 -1.79 10.44
N PHE A 368 16.82 -0.78 9.90
CA PHE A 368 17.43 0.21 9.01
C PHE A 368 18.55 0.99 9.70
N ILE A 369 18.37 1.36 10.98
CA ILE A 369 19.41 2.07 11.74
C ILE A 369 20.51 1.14 12.29
N GLY A 370 20.29 -0.18 12.28
CA GLY A 370 21.25 -1.18 12.76
C GLY A 370 21.15 -1.51 14.26
N ASP A 371 20.00 -1.25 14.88
CA ASP A 371 19.76 -1.50 16.32
C ASP A 371 18.98 -2.80 16.59
N ALA A 372 18.46 -3.45 15.54
CA ALA A 372 17.66 -4.66 15.67
C ALA A 372 18.49 -5.91 16.04
N PRO A 373 18.15 -6.65 17.11
CA PRO A 373 18.77 -7.95 17.41
C PRO A 373 18.26 -9.05 16.46
N ALA A 374 19.09 -10.04 16.15
CA ALA A 374 18.68 -11.18 15.32
C ALA A 374 17.64 -12.07 16.06
N LEU A 375 16.54 -12.44 15.39
CA LEU A 375 15.49 -13.27 15.98
C LEU A 375 16.02 -14.66 16.31
N GLY A 376 15.92 -15.08 17.58
CA GLY A 376 16.41 -16.39 18.05
C GLY A 376 17.93 -16.53 18.05
N GLY A 377 18.67 -15.42 17.88
CA GLY A 377 20.13 -15.37 17.93
C GLY A 377 20.70 -15.18 19.34
N ASP A 378 22.01 -15.03 19.41
CA ASP A 378 22.81 -14.77 20.62
C ASP A 378 22.74 -13.32 21.12
N GLY A 379 21.74 -12.55 20.67
CA GLY A 379 21.57 -11.13 20.98
C GLY A 379 22.41 -10.19 20.11
N ARG A 380 23.19 -10.69 19.14
CA ARG A 380 23.89 -9.83 18.16
C ARG A 380 22.91 -9.01 17.34
N ARG A 381 23.28 -7.75 17.10
CA ARG A 381 22.56 -6.85 16.21
C ARG A 381 22.75 -7.28 14.76
N LEU A 382 21.69 -7.17 13.97
CA LEU A 382 21.72 -7.36 12.54
C LEU A 382 22.47 -6.18 11.88
N PRO A 383 23.19 -6.44 10.78
CA PRO A 383 23.84 -5.37 10.03
C PRO A 383 22.80 -4.44 9.41
N ALA A 384 23.06 -3.13 9.44
CA ALA A 384 22.21 -2.14 8.78
C ALA A 384 22.20 -2.37 7.26
N PRO A 385 21.02 -2.41 6.61
CA PRO A 385 20.92 -2.65 5.19
C PRO A 385 21.40 -1.44 4.37
N ARG A 386 21.94 -1.72 3.17
CA ARG A 386 22.24 -0.68 2.17
C ARG A 386 20.98 -0.24 1.43
N VAL A 387 20.08 -1.20 1.20
CA VAL A 387 18.76 -1.01 0.58
C VAL A 387 17.75 -1.77 1.43
N HIS A 388 16.68 -1.10 1.83
CA HIS A 388 15.55 -1.68 2.54
C HIS A 388 14.30 -1.51 1.70
N LEU A 389 13.61 -2.61 1.40
CA LEU A 389 12.40 -2.66 0.59
C LEU A 389 11.21 -3.02 1.47
N ARG A 390 10.35 -2.04 1.75
CA ARG A 390 9.09 -2.20 2.48
C ARG A 390 8.03 -2.79 1.54
N ASP A 391 7.24 -3.79 1.98
CA ASP A 391 6.00 -4.16 1.29
C ASP A 391 5.01 -2.99 1.41
N GLY A 392 4.60 -2.44 0.28
CA GLY A 392 3.76 -1.25 0.23
C GLY A 392 4.55 0.06 0.18
N THR A 393 3.86 1.14 0.58
CA THR A 393 4.34 2.52 0.45
C THR A 393 5.24 2.91 1.63
N VAL A 394 6.25 3.73 1.38
CA VAL A 394 7.01 4.48 2.39
C VAL A 394 6.35 5.81 2.73
N THR A 395 5.25 6.18 2.08
CA THR A 395 4.37 7.26 2.52
C THR A 395 3.53 6.77 3.69
N LEU A 396 3.50 7.52 4.79
CA LEU A 396 2.65 7.20 5.95
C LEU A 396 1.18 7.12 5.54
N GLN A 397 0.46 6.07 5.99
CA GLN A 397 -0.97 5.95 5.67
C GLN A 397 -1.77 7.10 6.29
N GLU A 398 -1.62 7.32 7.59
CA GLU A 398 -2.20 8.44 8.31
C GLU A 398 -1.16 9.54 8.54
N ARG A 399 -1.46 10.73 8.00
CA ARG A 399 -0.51 11.85 7.96
C ARG A 399 -1.18 13.22 7.88
N GLU A 400 -2.51 13.26 7.97
CA GLU A 400 -3.25 14.51 7.93
C GLU A 400 -3.01 15.32 9.21
N VAL A 401 -2.89 16.65 9.09
CA VAL A 401 -2.57 17.48 10.26
C VAL A 401 -3.70 17.43 11.29
N ASN A 402 -4.93 17.29 10.80
CA ASN A 402 -6.12 17.15 11.63
C ASN A 402 -6.16 15.84 12.41
N HIS A 403 -5.47 14.78 11.95
CA HIS A 403 -5.33 13.54 12.70
C HIS A 403 -4.16 13.65 13.69
N TYR A 404 -3.04 14.22 13.24
CA TYR A 404 -1.84 14.43 14.06
C TYR A 404 -2.11 15.26 15.33
N GLN A 405 -2.97 16.27 15.23
CA GLN A 405 -3.27 17.21 16.32
C GLN A 405 -4.19 16.66 17.42
N ARG A 406 -4.80 15.49 17.24
CA ARG A 406 -5.75 14.91 18.20
C ARG A 406 -5.03 14.48 19.47
N ASN A 407 -5.62 14.77 20.62
CA ASN A 407 -5.03 14.41 21.92
C ASN A 407 -5.66 13.12 22.49
N ASP A 408 -5.68 12.07 21.68
CA ASP A 408 -6.25 10.76 22.01
C ASP A 408 -5.36 9.61 21.49
N ALA A 409 -5.79 8.37 21.71
CA ALA A 409 -5.07 7.17 21.29
C ALA A 409 -4.85 7.10 19.77
N TYR A 410 -5.78 7.62 18.98
CA TYR A 410 -5.64 7.68 17.52
C TYR A 410 -4.54 8.67 17.12
N GLY A 411 -4.56 9.89 17.67
CA GLY A 411 -3.53 10.89 17.46
C GLY A 411 -2.14 10.42 17.90
N ASP A 412 -2.04 9.69 19.02
CA ASP A 412 -0.78 9.08 19.48
C ASP A 412 -0.20 8.09 18.45
N MET A 413 -1.06 7.30 17.80
CA MET A 413 -0.63 6.36 16.76
C MET A 413 -0.11 7.10 15.52
N VAL A 414 -0.81 8.15 15.07
CA VAL A 414 -0.38 8.99 13.95
C VAL A 414 0.97 9.66 14.25
N ARG A 415 1.14 10.21 15.46
CA ARG A 415 2.42 10.79 15.91
C ARG A 415 3.55 9.77 15.91
N ALA A 416 3.30 8.53 16.35
CA ALA A 416 4.29 7.47 16.32
C ALA A 416 4.78 7.16 14.90
N GLY A 417 3.88 7.09 13.91
CA GLY A 417 4.24 6.89 12.50
C GLY A 417 5.12 8.01 11.96
N VAL A 418 4.72 9.27 12.19
CA VAL A 418 5.50 10.46 11.77
C VAL A 418 6.88 10.47 12.41
N LEU A 419 6.99 10.17 13.71
CA LEU A 419 8.27 10.10 14.42
C LEU A 419 9.21 9.04 13.83
N LEU A 420 8.71 7.83 13.56
CA LEU A 420 9.51 6.73 13.00
C LEU A 420 10.00 7.04 11.59
N SER A 421 9.14 7.60 10.74
CA SER A 421 9.52 8.06 9.40
C SER A 421 10.59 9.16 9.46
N TYR A 422 10.45 10.11 10.39
CA TYR A 422 11.46 11.15 10.61
C TYR A 422 12.79 10.58 11.12
N GLN A 423 12.78 9.57 11.99
CA GLN A 423 14.00 8.89 12.45
C GLN A 423 14.75 8.22 11.30
N ILE A 424 14.03 7.57 10.38
CA ILE A 424 14.61 7.00 9.15
C ILE A 424 15.20 8.11 8.27
N LEU A 425 14.46 9.20 8.03
CA LEU A 425 14.96 10.34 7.26
C LEU A 425 16.24 10.93 7.87
N LYS A 426 16.24 11.14 9.20
CA LYS A 426 17.40 11.61 9.95
C LYS A 426 18.59 10.66 9.80
N HIS A 427 18.34 9.34 9.81
CA HIS A 427 19.38 8.36 9.56
C HIS A 427 19.99 8.51 8.17
N ILE A 428 19.16 8.60 7.12
CA ILE A 428 19.59 8.79 5.72
C ILE A 428 20.50 10.03 5.62
N LYS A 429 20.06 11.17 6.17
CA LYS A 429 20.79 12.44 6.16
C LYS A 429 22.13 12.38 6.88
N SER A 430 22.23 11.61 7.96
CA SER A 430 23.43 11.55 8.80
C SER A 430 24.61 10.79 8.18
N ARG A 431 24.38 10.03 7.10
CA ARG A 431 25.38 9.12 6.53
C ARG A 431 26.09 9.75 5.33
N ARG A 432 27.43 9.64 5.31
CA ARG A 432 28.26 10.04 4.14
C ARG A 432 27.89 9.27 2.88
N GLN A 433 27.53 8.00 3.03
CA GLN A 433 26.96 7.18 1.97
C GLN A 433 25.55 6.76 2.40
N PRO A 434 24.51 7.54 2.04
CA PRO A 434 23.14 7.29 2.50
C PRO A 434 22.62 5.90 2.08
N PRO A 435 22.08 5.07 3.00
CA PRO A 435 21.30 3.90 2.61
C PRO A 435 19.98 4.34 1.93
N VAL A 436 19.34 3.43 1.20
CA VAL A 436 18.05 3.69 0.54
C VAL A 436 16.94 2.98 1.29
N PHE A 437 15.98 3.75 1.81
CA PHE A 437 14.73 3.23 2.35
C PHE A 437 13.64 3.39 1.29
N ALA A 438 13.15 2.26 0.76
CA ALA A 438 12.24 2.21 -0.37
C ALA A 438 11.05 1.30 -0.12
N GLY A 439 9.96 1.54 -0.84
CA GLY A 439 8.74 0.76 -0.85
C GLY A 439 8.52 0.10 -2.20
N ALA A 440 7.91 -1.09 -2.19
CA ALA A 440 7.45 -1.80 -3.37
C ALA A 440 5.91 -1.89 -3.34
N VAL A 441 5.26 -0.96 -4.03
CA VAL A 441 3.81 -0.76 -3.98
C VAL A 441 3.12 -1.61 -5.06
N LYS A 442 2.55 -2.74 -4.65
CA LYS A 442 1.90 -3.72 -5.54
C LYS A 442 0.64 -3.18 -6.23
N GLY A 443 -0.09 -2.27 -5.58
CA GLY A 443 -1.28 -1.61 -6.12
C GLY A 443 -1.25 -0.12 -5.76
N SER A 444 -1.18 0.74 -6.78
CA SER A 444 -1.19 2.19 -6.64
C SER A 444 -2.41 2.72 -7.36
N GLN A 445 -3.19 3.53 -6.65
CA GLN A 445 -4.36 4.25 -7.17
C GLN A 445 -4.02 5.60 -7.84
N LEU A 446 -2.73 5.90 -8.03
CA LEU A 446 -2.31 7.13 -8.72
C LEU A 446 -2.57 7.02 -10.23
N HIS A 447 -2.84 8.17 -10.85
CA HIS A 447 -3.03 8.33 -12.30
C HIS A 447 -2.03 9.32 -12.93
N LEU A 448 -0.96 9.69 -12.21
CA LEU A 448 -0.03 10.73 -12.68
C LEU A 448 0.68 10.33 -13.97
N PHE A 449 1.33 9.16 -13.99
CA PHE A 449 2.04 8.69 -15.16
C PHE A 449 1.07 8.35 -16.30
N ALA A 450 -0.09 7.77 -15.98
CA ALA A 450 -1.14 7.51 -16.95
C ALA A 450 -1.60 8.80 -17.65
N THR A 451 -1.85 9.89 -16.90
CA THR A 451 -2.18 11.20 -17.46
C THR A 451 -1.08 11.73 -18.39
N ILE A 452 0.19 11.65 -17.97
CA ILE A 452 1.33 12.13 -18.77
C ILE A 452 1.50 11.30 -20.05
N ILE A 453 1.43 9.98 -19.95
CA ILE A 453 1.59 9.06 -21.08
C ILE A 453 0.47 9.27 -22.10
N ASN A 454 -0.78 9.32 -21.64
CA ASN A 454 -1.93 9.53 -22.52
C ASN A 454 -1.90 10.91 -23.19
N TRP A 455 -1.52 11.96 -22.46
CA TRP A 455 -1.32 13.29 -23.05
C TRP A 455 -0.23 13.26 -24.13
N PHE A 456 0.90 12.62 -23.85
CA PHE A 456 2.00 12.50 -24.81
C PHE A 456 1.61 11.71 -26.07
N ILE A 457 0.82 10.65 -25.95
CA ILE A 457 0.37 9.88 -27.12
C ILE A 457 -0.41 10.78 -28.09
N ALA A 458 -1.31 11.61 -27.56
CA ALA A 458 -2.16 12.50 -28.33
C ALA A 458 -1.43 13.74 -28.87
N HIS A 459 -0.43 14.28 -28.15
CA HIS A 459 0.17 15.59 -28.47
C HIS A 459 1.65 15.52 -28.89
N GLY A 460 2.35 14.43 -28.59
CA GLY A 460 3.79 14.30 -28.81
C GLY A 460 4.60 15.26 -27.93
N HIS A 461 5.79 15.62 -28.40
CA HIS A 461 6.62 16.66 -27.81
C HIS A 461 7.41 17.40 -28.92
N PRO A 462 6.81 18.45 -29.52
CA PRO A 462 7.40 19.16 -30.65
C PRO A 462 8.79 19.73 -30.39
N ALA A 463 9.08 20.19 -29.16
CA ALA A 463 10.39 20.72 -28.78
C ALA A 463 11.52 19.68 -28.88
N SER A 464 11.21 18.38 -28.76
CA SER A 464 12.16 17.28 -29.00
C SER A 464 12.07 16.69 -30.41
N GLY A 465 11.31 17.32 -31.32
CA GLY A 465 11.07 16.81 -32.67
C GLY A 465 10.25 15.53 -32.70
N VAL A 466 9.47 15.25 -31.65
CA VAL A 466 8.64 14.04 -31.53
C VAL A 466 7.19 14.40 -31.84
N PRO A 467 6.62 13.96 -32.97
CA PRO A 467 5.21 14.22 -33.28
C PRO A 467 4.26 13.38 -32.39
N PRO A 468 2.96 13.73 -32.34
CA PRO A 468 1.94 12.84 -31.78
C PRO A 468 2.09 11.40 -32.26
N VAL A 469 1.94 10.45 -31.34
CA VAL A 469 1.98 9.02 -31.67
C VAL A 469 0.67 8.62 -32.35
N ASP A 470 -0.45 9.08 -31.78
CA ASP A 470 -1.80 8.92 -32.29
C ASP A 470 -2.66 10.15 -31.90
N PRO A 471 -2.88 11.11 -32.83
CA PRO A 471 -3.75 12.26 -32.59
C PRO A 471 -5.21 11.92 -32.27
N GLY A 472 -5.67 10.72 -32.63
CA GLY A 472 -7.02 10.22 -32.36
C GLY A 472 -7.15 9.50 -31.02
N TRP A 473 -6.09 9.50 -30.21
CA TRP A 473 -6.08 8.83 -28.92
C TRP A 473 -7.10 9.44 -27.96
N ASP A 474 -8.01 8.62 -27.45
CA ASP A 474 -9.00 9.04 -26.47
C ASP A 474 -8.36 9.08 -25.07
N VAL A 475 -7.83 10.26 -24.73
CA VAL A 475 -7.19 10.52 -23.43
C VAL A 475 -8.16 10.27 -22.28
N SER A 476 -9.45 10.60 -22.45
CA SER A 476 -10.45 10.47 -21.38
C SER A 476 -10.76 9.01 -21.06
N ARG A 477 -10.90 8.19 -22.12
CA ARG A 477 -11.10 6.75 -22.01
C ARG A 477 -9.88 6.05 -21.40
N ALA A 478 -8.68 6.38 -21.88
CA ALA A 478 -7.44 5.76 -21.39
C ALA A 478 -7.02 6.24 -19.98
N ALA A 479 -7.50 7.40 -19.51
CA ALA A 479 -7.19 7.93 -18.18
C ALA A 479 -7.79 7.12 -17.03
N MET A 480 -8.76 6.23 -17.31
CA MET A 480 -9.35 5.33 -16.30
C MET A 480 -8.33 4.31 -15.75
N LEU A 481 -7.22 4.06 -16.46
CA LEU A 481 -6.18 3.16 -15.97
C LEU A 481 -5.32 3.84 -14.91
N ALA A 482 -5.08 3.13 -13.81
CA ALA A 482 -4.10 3.53 -12.82
C ALA A 482 -2.66 3.37 -13.37
N ASP A 483 -1.73 4.10 -12.75
CA ASP A 483 -0.32 4.15 -13.14
C ASP A 483 0.33 2.77 -13.20
N ASN A 484 0.04 1.89 -12.23
CA ASN A 484 0.61 0.54 -12.21
C ASN A 484 0.24 -0.24 -13.48
N GLU A 485 -0.99 -0.12 -13.97
CA GLU A 485 -1.44 -0.80 -15.19
C GLU A 485 -0.86 -0.14 -16.43
N ALA A 486 -1.08 1.16 -16.59
CA ALA A 486 -0.66 1.91 -17.77
C ALA A 486 0.86 1.81 -17.99
N VAL A 487 1.65 1.99 -16.93
CA VAL A 487 3.12 1.95 -17.01
C VAL A 487 3.62 0.51 -17.18
N THR A 488 3.00 -0.49 -16.54
CA THR A 488 3.36 -1.89 -16.76
C THR A 488 3.15 -2.29 -18.21
N MET A 489 1.99 -1.96 -18.79
CA MET A 489 1.69 -2.25 -20.20
C MET A 489 2.68 -1.55 -21.13
N LEU A 490 3.00 -0.28 -20.86
CA LEU A 490 3.96 0.51 -21.63
C LEU A 490 5.38 -0.08 -21.58
N LEU A 491 5.95 -0.30 -20.38
CA LEU A 491 7.32 -0.77 -20.22
C LEU A 491 7.50 -2.22 -20.70
N ALA A 492 6.46 -3.06 -20.57
CA ALA A 492 6.51 -4.44 -21.06
C ALA A 492 6.65 -4.52 -22.58
N THR A 493 6.29 -3.47 -23.34
CA THR A 493 6.55 -3.41 -24.79
C THR A 493 8.05 -3.35 -25.13
N LEU A 494 8.89 -2.95 -24.17
CA LEU A 494 10.34 -2.81 -24.31
C LEU A 494 11.11 -4.03 -23.77
N ALA A 495 10.43 -5.02 -23.20
CA ALA A 495 11.07 -6.14 -22.48
C ALA A 495 12.11 -6.90 -23.34
N ALA A 496 11.86 -7.07 -24.64
CA ALA A 496 12.78 -7.73 -25.56
C ALA A 496 14.10 -6.96 -25.77
N GLY A 497 14.11 -5.64 -25.57
CA GLY A 497 15.27 -4.76 -25.75
C GLY A 497 16.06 -4.48 -24.47
N ARG A 498 15.73 -5.11 -23.35
CA ARG A 498 16.27 -4.74 -22.02
C ARG A 498 17.77 -5.02 -21.85
N GLY A 499 18.33 -5.98 -22.58
CA GLY A 499 19.74 -6.39 -22.42
C GLY A 499 20.08 -6.81 -20.98
N ASP A 500 21.13 -6.20 -20.44
CA ASP A 500 21.67 -6.37 -19.08
C ASP A 500 21.13 -5.32 -18.07
N GLY A 501 20.03 -4.66 -18.42
CA GLY A 501 19.41 -3.62 -17.61
C GLY A 501 17.89 -3.67 -17.62
N TYR A 502 17.30 -2.59 -17.13
CA TYR A 502 15.86 -2.39 -17.10
C TYR A 502 15.50 -1.03 -17.66
N PHE A 503 14.35 -0.95 -18.33
CA PHE A 503 13.75 0.33 -18.66
C PHE A 503 13.02 0.86 -17.44
N CYS A 504 13.39 2.06 -17.00
CA CYS A 504 12.77 2.76 -15.89
C CYS A 504 12.07 4.01 -16.42
N THR A 505 10.99 4.42 -15.77
CA THR A 505 10.48 5.78 -15.98
C THR A 505 11.44 6.80 -15.36
N PHE A 506 11.24 8.06 -15.73
CA PHE A 506 11.68 9.20 -14.93
C PHE A 506 11.08 9.12 -13.51
N ALA A 507 11.68 9.84 -12.58
CA ALA A 507 11.27 9.85 -11.19
C ALA A 507 10.59 11.17 -10.80
N VAL A 508 9.57 11.07 -9.96
CA VAL A 508 8.80 12.23 -9.45
C VAL A 508 8.93 12.29 -7.93
N SER A 509 9.37 13.43 -7.40
CA SER A 509 9.37 13.72 -5.97
C SER A 509 8.06 14.40 -5.56
N ARG A 510 7.47 13.89 -4.48
CA ARG A 510 6.31 14.46 -3.81
C ARG A 510 6.70 14.84 -2.39
N PRO A 511 6.74 16.14 -2.04
CA PRO A 511 7.09 16.54 -0.69
C PRO A 511 5.98 16.15 0.30
N PHE A 512 6.33 15.88 1.57
CA PHE A 512 5.36 15.38 2.56
C PHE A 512 4.09 16.24 2.66
N HIS A 513 4.20 17.57 2.68
CA HIS A 513 3.05 18.47 2.77
C HIS A 513 2.09 18.38 1.57
N ALA A 514 2.57 17.98 0.38
CA ALA A 514 1.70 17.77 -0.78
C ALA A 514 0.83 16.51 -0.64
N LEU A 515 1.19 15.63 0.29
CA LEU A 515 0.48 14.39 0.59
C LEU A 515 -0.55 14.55 1.72
N THR A 516 -0.65 15.73 2.33
CA THR A 516 -1.56 16.04 3.45
C THR A 516 -2.56 17.13 3.04
N ASP A 517 -3.49 17.46 3.93
CA ASP A 517 -4.46 18.54 3.87
C ASP A 517 -3.81 19.93 3.78
N MET A 518 -2.51 20.00 4.06
CA MET A 518 -1.67 21.18 3.92
C MET A 518 -1.23 21.47 2.48
N ALA A 519 -1.58 20.63 1.49
CA ALA A 519 -1.11 20.78 0.11
C ALA A 519 -1.39 22.17 -0.50
N ARG A 520 -2.50 22.83 -0.10
CA ARG A 520 -2.86 24.18 -0.57
C ARG A 520 -2.18 25.31 0.21
N GLU A 521 -1.59 24.99 1.35
CA GLU A 521 -0.97 25.99 2.22
C GLU A 521 0.41 26.41 1.74
N TYR A 522 1.03 25.62 0.85
CA TYR A 522 2.32 25.93 0.27
C TYR A 522 2.19 27.03 -0.80
N ALA A 523 2.12 28.28 -0.36
CA ALA A 523 1.95 29.43 -1.24
C ALA A 523 3.26 29.90 -1.90
N HIS A 524 4.34 29.93 -1.14
CA HIS A 524 5.67 30.42 -1.55
C HIS A 524 6.77 29.59 -0.86
N GLU A 525 7.92 29.37 -1.51
CA GLU A 525 9.09 28.76 -0.83
C GLU A 525 9.81 29.83 -0.04
N MET A 526 9.62 29.84 1.28
CA MET A 526 10.43 30.60 2.22
C MET A 526 11.10 29.65 3.21
N PRO A 527 12.28 30.01 3.73
CA PRO A 527 12.79 29.39 4.95
C PRO A 527 11.70 29.41 6.02
N ASP A 528 11.59 28.32 6.78
CA ASP A 528 10.74 28.21 7.97
C ASP A 528 9.23 28.40 7.73
N ILE A 529 8.73 28.36 6.48
CA ILE A 529 7.30 28.52 6.18
C ILE A 529 6.40 27.55 6.99
N TRP A 530 6.86 26.32 7.18
CA TRP A 530 6.10 25.31 7.92
C TRP A 530 6.15 25.53 9.42
N VAL A 531 7.30 25.97 9.93
CA VAL A 531 7.47 26.41 11.31
C VAL A 531 6.49 27.54 11.62
N ASP A 532 6.50 28.61 10.82
CA ASP A 532 5.65 29.78 11.07
C ASP A 532 4.17 29.42 11.00
N LYS A 533 3.76 28.65 9.99
CA LYS A 533 2.37 28.18 9.85
C LYS A 533 1.91 27.33 11.03
N LEU A 534 2.74 26.41 11.50
CA LEU A 534 2.36 25.53 12.60
C LEU A 534 2.48 26.24 13.96
N ARG A 535 3.33 27.28 14.07
CA ARG A 535 3.35 28.19 15.22
C ARG A 535 2.07 29.03 15.28
N ASP A 536 1.62 29.57 14.16
CA ASP A 536 0.35 30.31 14.08
C ASP A 536 -0.83 29.41 14.47
N ARG A 537 -0.86 28.18 13.96
CA ARG A 537 -1.86 27.17 14.36
C ARG A 537 -1.79 26.85 15.85
N GLN A 538 -0.59 26.67 16.40
CA GLN A 538 -0.41 26.45 17.84
C GLN A 538 -0.96 27.63 18.65
N ASN A 539 -0.66 28.86 18.27
CA ASN A 539 -1.15 30.07 18.92
C ASN A 539 -2.69 30.14 18.88
N ASP A 540 -3.30 29.84 17.74
CA ASP A 540 -4.76 29.76 17.59
C ASP A 540 -5.38 28.71 18.52
N HIS A 541 -4.70 27.58 18.73
CA HIS A 541 -5.17 26.50 19.58
C HIS A 541 -5.04 26.87 21.06
N LEU A 542 -3.91 27.48 21.46
CA LEU A 542 -3.69 28.03 22.80
C LEU A 542 -4.75 29.09 23.14
N GLY A 543 -5.17 29.89 22.16
CA GLY A 543 -6.25 30.87 22.29
C GLY A 543 -7.66 30.29 22.47
N LYS A 544 -7.85 28.97 22.36
CA LYS A 544 -9.14 28.28 22.49
C LYS A 544 -9.16 27.36 23.72
N PRO A 545 -9.57 27.83 24.92
CA PRO A 545 -9.42 27.08 26.18
C PRO A 545 -10.07 25.69 26.18
N MET A 546 -11.25 25.56 25.57
CA MET A 546 -12.04 24.31 25.55
C MET A 546 -11.54 23.27 24.55
N MET A 547 -10.57 23.62 23.70
CA MET A 547 -10.10 22.73 22.65
C MET A 547 -9.02 21.79 23.17
N ASP A 548 -9.25 20.48 23.09
CA ASP A 548 -8.22 19.49 23.43
C ASP A 548 -7.37 19.18 22.19
N SER A 549 -6.09 19.53 22.23
CA SER A 549 -5.20 19.42 21.05
C SER A 549 -3.75 19.22 21.47
N TYR A 550 -3.08 18.30 20.77
CA TYR A 550 -1.66 18.02 20.91
C TYR A 550 -0.79 19.28 20.74
N TRP A 551 -1.15 20.21 19.86
CA TRP A 551 -0.35 21.43 19.65
C TRP A 551 -0.16 22.26 20.92
N LYS A 552 -1.06 22.14 21.91
CA LYS A 552 -0.91 22.81 23.22
C LYS A 552 0.18 22.21 24.10
N THR A 553 0.64 21.00 23.81
CA THR A 553 1.64 20.27 24.60
C THR A 553 3.06 20.36 24.00
N VAL A 554 3.18 20.97 22.82
CA VAL A 554 4.46 21.12 22.10
C VAL A 554 5.22 22.33 22.62
N ASP A 555 6.38 22.10 23.24
CA ASP A 555 7.21 23.19 23.78
C ASP A 555 8.01 23.93 22.69
N VAL A 556 8.55 23.19 21.71
CA VAL A 556 9.41 23.71 20.64
C VAL A 556 8.87 23.22 19.31
N ILE A 557 8.12 24.08 18.60
CA ILE A 557 7.43 23.72 17.37
C ILE A 557 8.42 23.35 16.25
N GLU A 558 9.59 23.98 16.23
CA GLU A 558 10.61 23.75 15.20
C GLU A 558 11.17 22.33 15.24
N ASP A 559 11.17 21.69 16.41
CA ASP A 559 11.72 20.36 16.61
C ASP A 559 10.66 19.26 16.51
N ASP A 560 9.40 19.64 16.31
CA ASP A 560 8.32 18.68 16.13
C ASP A 560 8.53 17.84 14.85
N PRO A 561 8.44 16.50 14.92
CA PRO A 561 8.64 15.63 13.77
C PRO A 561 7.75 15.96 12.57
N TYR A 562 6.51 16.41 12.78
CA TYR A 562 5.61 16.76 11.67
C TYR A 562 6.10 17.99 10.91
N VAL A 563 6.56 19.00 11.65
CA VAL A 563 7.14 20.23 11.08
C VAL A 563 8.39 19.88 10.26
N ARG A 564 9.31 19.09 10.83
CA ARG A 564 10.51 18.62 10.14
C ARG A 564 10.21 17.80 8.89
N MET A 565 9.21 16.94 8.93
CA MET A 565 8.78 16.18 7.74
C MET A 565 8.22 17.12 6.65
N CYS A 566 7.42 18.13 7.01
CA CYS A 566 6.93 19.13 6.06
C CYS A 566 8.07 19.89 5.38
N GLU A 567 9.13 20.23 6.11
CA GLU A 567 10.32 20.94 5.60
C GLU A 567 11.23 20.07 4.74
N GLU A 568 11.46 18.83 5.15
CA GLU A 568 12.62 18.08 4.68
C GLU A 568 12.31 16.79 3.92
N ALA A 569 11.13 16.20 4.11
CA ALA A 569 10.83 14.87 3.57
C ALA A 569 10.29 14.96 2.15
N ASP A 570 10.89 14.15 1.27
CA ASP A 570 10.55 14.03 -0.14
C ASP A 570 10.40 12.54 -0.50
N TYR A 571 9.25 12.18 -1.07
CA TYR A 571 8.93 10.82 -1.50
C TYR A 571 9.07 10.72 -3.01
N VAL A 572 10.12 10.02 -3.46
CA VAL A 572 10.46 9.91 -4.88
C VAL A 572 9.92 8.60 -5.42
N MET A 573 9.09 8.65 -6.47
CA MET A 573 8.49 7.47 -7.08
C MET A 573 8.86 7.29 -8.55
N PHE A 574 8.98 6.04 -8.98
CA PHE A 574 9.27 5.64 -10.36
C PHE A 574 8.87 4.17 -10.61
N TYR A 575 8.95 3.74 -11.86
CA TYR A 575 8.60 2.37 -12.28
C TYR A 575 9.78 1.67 -12.95
N ILE A 576 9.83 0.34 -12.82
CA ILE A 576 10.85 -0.52 -13.43
C ILE A 576 10.18 -1.59 -14.29
N GLY A 577 10.56 -1.68 -15.57
CA GLY A 577 10.04 -2.63 -16.54
C GLY A 577 10.65 -4.01 -16.40
N HIS A 578 10.28 -4.74 -15.34
CA HIS A 578 10.78 -6.09 -15.06
C HIS A 578 9.74 -7.20 -15.31
N THR A 579 8.53 -6.86 -15.77
CA THR A 579 7.47 -7.83 -16.08
C THR A 579 7.28 -7.98 -17.59
N ALA A 580 6.92 -9.18 -18.02
CA ALA A 580 6.65 -9.54 -19.41
C ALA A 580 5.73 -10.76 -19.47
N GLY A 581 5.12 -11.02 -20.63
CA GLY A 581 4.29 -12.20 -20.88
C GLY A 581 2.82 -11.88 -21.15
N ASP A 582 2.04 -12.97 -21.27
CA ASP A 582 0.60 -12.97 -21.50
C ASP A 582 -0.08 -14.11 -20.69
N PRO A 583 -0.87 -13.78 -19.64
CA PRO A 583 -1.20 -12.43 -19.18
C PRO A 583 0.00 -11.71 -18.56
N LEU A 584 0.04 -10.39 -18.65
CA LEU A 584 1.13 -9.56 -18.14
C LEU A 584 1.01 -9.41 -16.61
N PRO A 585 2.02 -9.82 -15.82
CA PRO A 585 2.03 -9.55 -14.38
C PRO A 585 2.18 -8.05 -14.11
N LEU A 586 1.45 -7.53 -13.13
CA LEU A 586 1.59 -6.14 -12.69
C LEU A 586 2.96 -5.89 -12.06
N ALA A 587 3.63 -4.83 -12.49
CA ALA A 587 4.86 -4.34 -11.88
C ALA A 587 4.52 -3.39 -10.71
N PRO A 588 5.24 -3.48 -9.58
CA PRO A 588 5.07 -2.54 -8.48
C PRO A 588 5.63 -1.16 -8.85
N ARG A 589 5.04 -0.12 -8.24
CA ARG A 589 5.67 1.20 -8.15
C ARG A 589 6.77 1.12 -7.10
N TYR A 590 7.94 1.65 -7.43
CA TYR A 590 9.01 1.82 -6.45
C TYR A 590 9.02 3.26 -5.98
N GLU A 591 9.23 3.44 -4.70
CA GLU A 591 9.36 4.78 -4.12
C GLU A 591 10.36 4.78 -2.98
N PHE A 592 11.05 5.90 -2.74
CA PHE A 592 12.00 6.03 -1.65
C PHE A 592 11.90 7.38 -0.96
N LEU A 593 12.23 7.38 0.33
CA LEU A 593 12.29 8.57 1.17
C LEU A 593 13.66 9.22 1.05
N GLU A 594 13.71 10.54 0.87
CA GLU A 594 14.94 11.33 0.78
C GLU A 594 14.71 12.76 1.30
N SER A 595 15.80 13.52 1.47
CA SER A 595 15.73 14.97 1.68
C SER A 595 16.41 15.70 0.52
N LEU A 596 15.61 16.19 -0.41
CA LEU A 596 16.06 16.79 -1.68
C LEU A 596 16.02 18.31 -1.64
N ARG A 597 14.94 18.89 -1.09
CA ARG A 597 14.72 20.34 -1.08
C ARG A 597 15.89 21.12 -0.47
N PRO A 598 16.49 20.71 0.68
CA PRO A 598 17.64 21.42 1.25
C PRO A 598 18.95 21.30 0.45
N ALA A 599 19.07 20.31 -0.44
CA ALA A 599 20.30 20.05 -1.19
C ALA A 599 20.44 20.89 -2.46
N GLY A 600 19.33 21.42 -3.00
CA GLY A 600 19.31 22.10 -4.29
C GLY A 600 19.23 21.14 -5.48
N ALA A 601 18.93 21.68 -6.67
CA ALA A 601 18.50 20.88 -7.82
C ALA A 601 19.57 19.94 -8.39
N GLU A 602 20.83 20.35 -8.41
CA GLU A 602 21.93 19.54 -8.94
C GLU A 602 22.21 18.32 -8.06
N ASP A 603 22.40 18.55 -6.76
CA ASP A 603 22.61 17.50 -5.77
C ASP A 603 21.39 16.58 -5.66
N ALA A 604 20.17 17.14 -5.70
CA ALA A 604 18.94 16.34 -5.73
C ALA A 604 18.92 15.39 -6.93
N ASN A 605 19.27 15.87 -8.12
CA ASN A 605 19.32 15.03 -9.33
C ASN A 605 20.37 13.92 -9.21
N ALA A 606 21.55 14.23 -8.69
CA ALA A 606 22.60 13.25 -8.46
C ALA A 606 22.17 12.16 -7.46
N ARG A 607 21.54 12.55 -6.35
CA ARG A 607 21.01 11.63 -5.33
C ARG A 607 19.91 10.73 -5.87
N VAL A 608 18.93 11.29 -6.59
CA VAL A 608 17.83 10.51 -7.18
C VAL A 608 18.35 9.52 -8.21
N ARG A 609 19.23 9.93 -9.13
CA ARG A 609 19.86 9.03 -10.10
C ARG A 609 20.56 7.88 -9.40
N ARG A 610 21.39 8.18 -8.39
CA ARG A 610 22.13 7.20 -7.61
C ARG A 610 21.21 6.22 -6.87
N ASN A 611 20.10 6.69 -6.29
CA ASN A 611 19.15 5.84 -5.58
C ASN A 611 18.38 4.92 -6.56
N VAL A 612 17.96 5.42 -7.72
CA VAL A 612 17.34 4.62 -8.79
C VAL A 612 18.29 3.53 -9.29
N GLU A 613 19.53 3.88 -9.61
CA GLU A 613 20.56 2.94 -10.06
C GLU A 613 20.85 1.85 -9.02
N LEU A 614 20.99 2.23 -7.74
CA LEU A 614 21.22 1.29 -6.63
C LEU A 614 20.01 0.37 -6.41
N LEU A 615 18.79 0.88 -6.52
CA LEU A 615 17.57 0.07 -6.42
C LEU A 615 17.50 -0.95 -7.55
N VAL A 616 17.77 -0.56 -8.80
CA VAL A 616 17.81 -1.49 -9.94
C VAL A 616 18.82 -2.61 -9.71
N ALA A 617 20.03 -2.27 -9.26
CA ALA A 617 21.08 -3.25 -8.99
C ALA A 617 20.69 -4.19 -7.83
N ALA A 618 20.10 -3.66 -6.75
CA ALA A 618 19.67 -4.44 -5.60
C ALA A 618 18.49 -5.38 -5.92
N LEU A 619 17.55 -4.93 -6.75
CA LEU A 619 16.41 -5.73 -7.21
C LEU A 619 16.87 -6.87 -8.13
N ASP A 620 17.80 -6.62 -9.06
CA ASP A 620 18.38 -7.71 -9.84
C ASP A 620 19.15 -8.68 -8.94
N HIS A 621 19.96 -8.18 -8.01
CA HIS A 621 20.75 -9.04 -7.11
C HIS A 621 19.85 -9.94 -6.26
N THR A 622 18.78 -9.40 -5.67
CA THR A 622 17.83 -10.16 -4.83
C THR A 622 16.79 -10.95 -5.63
N LYS A 623 16.68 -10.71 -6.93
CA LYS A 623 15.73 -11.33 -7.87
C LYS A 623 14.27 -11.03 -7.53
N PHE A 624 13.39 -11.37 -8.46
CA PHE A 624 11.94 -11.23 -8.30
C PHE A 624 11.26 -12.58 -8.09
N THR A 625 10.19 -12.60 -7.32
CA THR A 625 9.36 -13.78 -7.05
C THR A 625 7.91 -13.51 -7.48
N PRO A 626 7.25 -14.45 -8.17
CA PRO A 626 5.82 -14.36 -8.44
C PRO A 626 5.04 -14.53 -7.13
N ASP A 627 4.21 -13.55 -6.81
CA ASP A 627 3.24 -13.58 -5.72
C ASP A 627 1.85 -13.80 -6.33
N SER A 628 1.03 -14.65 -5.71
CA SER A 628 -0.28 -15.01 -6.26
C SER A 628 -1.38 -14.64 -5.29
N ASP A 629 -2.11 -13.57 -5.61
CA ASP A 629 -3.29 -13.14 -4.87
C ASP A 629 -4.57 -13.77 -5.43
N HIS A 630 -5.59 -13.91 -4.59
CA HIS A 630 -6.91 -14.35 -5.02
C HIS A 630 -7.69 -13.18 -5.65
N ASN A 631 -8.20 -13.36 -6.87
CA ASN A 631 -9.14 -12.43 -7.49
C ASN A 631 -10.50 -12.56 -6.78
N PHE A 632 -11.01 -11.44 -6.27
CA PHE A 632 -12.23 -11.37 -5.47
C PHE A 632 -13.49 -11.84 -6.22
N LEU A 633 -13.61 -11.50 -7.52
CA LEU A 633 -14.82 -11.78 -8.31
C LEU A 633 -14.83 -13.18 -8.94
N THR A 634 -13.65 -13.75 -9.21
CA THR A 634 -13.53 -14.93 -10.09
C THR A 634 -12.79 -16.11 -9.48
N GLY A 635 -12.17 -15.94 -8.31
CA GLY A 635 -11.30 -16.96 -7.70
C GLY A 635 -9.99 -17.22 -8.47
N LYS A 636 -9.77 -16.59 -9.64
CA LYS A 636 -8.54 -16.70 -10.43
C LYS A 636 -7.35 -16.10 -9.68
N ARG A 637 -6.14 -16.62 -9.93
CA ARG A 637 -4.92 -16.10 -9.29
C ARG A 637 -4.35 -14.92 -10.06
N LEU A 638 -4.25 -13.76 -9.40
CA LEU A 638 -3.53 -12.60 -9.90
C LEU A 638 -2.05 -12.81 -9.64
N VAL A 639 -1.25 -12.96 -10.69
CA VAL A 639 0.20 -13.08 -10.57
C VAL A 639 0.79 -11.68 -10.56
N LYS A 640 1.33 -11.28 -9.42
CA LYS A 640 2.14 -10.07 -9.24
C LYS A 640 3.60 -10.48 -9.17
N ILE A 641 4.51 -9.60 -9.58
CA ILE A 641 5.96 -9.85 -9.44
C ILE A 641 6.50 -8.89 -8.39
N VAL A 642 7.07 -9.44 -7.31
CA VAL A 642 7.53 -8.67 -6.16
C VAL A 642 9.01 -8.97 -5.88
N PRO A 643 9.77 -8.07 -5.23
CA PRO A 643 11.14 -8.36 -4.83
C PRO A 643 11.19 -9.57 -3.90
N SER A 644 12.15 -10.48 -4.09
CA SER A 644 12.16 -11.75 -3.34
C SER A 644 12.37 -11.54 -1.84
N VAL A 645 13.08 -10.50 -1.42
CA VAL A 645 13.23 -10.15 0.00
C VAL A 645 11.90 -9.76 0.65
N VAL A 646 11.04 -9.05 -0.08
CA VAL A 646 9.69 -8.69 0.37
C VAL A 646 8.81 -9.94 0.46
N TYR A 647 8.82 -10.78 -0.58
CA TYR A 647 8.10 -12.06 -0.56
C TYR A 647 8.50 -12.95 0.63
N ARG A 648 9.79 -13.04 0.94
CA ARG A 648 10.27 -13.80 2.10
C ARG A 648 9.76 -13.22 3.40
N ALA A 649 9.84 -11.90 3.58
CA ALA A 649 9.31 -11.23 4.76
C ALA A 649 7.81 -11.53 4.93
N HIS A 650 7.04 -11.47 3.85
CA HIS A 650 5.61 -11.76 3.83
C HIS A 650 5.26 -13.18 4.29
N GLU A 651 5.94 -14.19 3.77
CA GLU A 651 5.71 -15.59 4.16
C GLU A 651 6.06 -15.84 5.64
N TYR A 652 7.13 -15.21 6.15
CA TYR A 652 7.44 -15.27 7.58
C TYR A 652 6.39 -14.52 8.42
N CYS A 653 5.92 -13.36 7.96
CA CYS A 653 4.96 -12.51 8.66
C CYS A 653 3.63 -13.26 8.92
N LYS A 654 3.13 -13.97 7.90
CA LYS A 654 1.97 -14.88 8.01
C LYS A 654 2.14 -15.96 9.07
N ALA A 655 3.34 -16.52 9.20
CA ALA A 655 3.63 -17.55 10.20
C ALA A 655 3.67 -16.96 11.62
N LEU A 656 4.20 -15.74 11.76
CA LEU A 656 4.28 -15.04 13.04
C LEU A 656 2.90 -14.68 13.60
N GLY A 657 1.94 -14.28 12.74
CA GLY A 657 0.58 -13.93 13.16
C GLY A 657 -0.11 -15.03 13.97
N ARG A 658 -0.02 -16.28 13.47
CA ARG A 658 -0.60 -17.45 14.16
C ARG A 658 0.06 -17.74 15.50
N ARG A 659 1.36 -17.50 15.60
CA ARG A 659 2.11 -17.67 16.85
C ARG A 659 1.71 -16.62 17.88
N LEU A 660 1.57 -15.37 17.47
CA LEU A 660 1.19 -14.26 18.34
C LEU A 660 -0.21 -14.47 18.94
N GLU A 661 -1.17 -14.96 18.14
CA GLU A 661 -2.49 -15.36 18.65
C GLU A 661 -2.39 -16.44 19.75
N THR A 662 -1.59 -17.48 19.50
CA THR A 662 -1.42 -18.61 20.44
C THR A 662 -0.78 -18.17 21.76
N GLU A 663 0.23 -17.29 21.68
CA GLU A 663 0.91 -16.72 22.84
C GLU A 663 -0.06 -15.84 23.66
N LEU A 664 -0.82 -14.94 23.01
CA LEU A 664 -1.78 -14.09 23.73
C LEU A 664 -2.87 -14.91 24.42
N LYS A 665 -3.45 -15.92 23.74
CA LYS A 665 -4.43 -16.83 24.36
C LYS A 665 -3.87 -17.46 25.64
N SER A 666 -2.62 -17.92 25.58
CA SER A 666 -1.92 -18.49 26.74
C SER A 666 -1.71 -17.47 27.87
N MET A 667 -1.41 -16.21 27.54
CA MET A 667 -1.27 -15.12 28.51
C MET A 667 -2.58 -14.76 29.18
N ILE A 668 -3.66 -14.65 28.42
CA ILE A 668 -5.00 -14.32 28.93
C ILE A 668 -5.45 -15.41 29.91
N VAL A 669 -5.30 -16.69 29.55
CA VAL A 669 -5.61 -17.83 30.46
C VAL A 669 -4.80 -17.74 31.76
N ALA A 670 -3.50 -17.45 31.67
CA ALA A 670 -2.66 -17.31 32.86
C ALA A 670 -3.09 -16.13 33.76
N ASN A 671 -3.47 -15.00 33.16
CA ASN A 671 -3.96 -13.84 33.90
C ASN A 671 -5.33 -14.08 34.53
N LEU A 672 -6.26 -14.73 33.82
CA LEU A 672 -7.56 -15.14 34.36
C LEU A 672 -7.40 -16.12 35.52
N HIS A 673 -6.49 -17.09 35.42
CA HIS A 673 -6.16 -17.99 36.52
C HIS A 673 -5.61 -17.23 37.74
N ARG A 674 -4.68 -16.28 37.52
CA ARG A 674 -4.15 -15.41 38.59
C ARG A 674 -5.24 -14.56 39.25
N LEU A 675 -6.13 -13.95 38.46
CA LEU A 675 -7.27 -13.18 38.97
C LEU A 675 -8.26 -14.06 39.73
N GLY A 676 -8.50 -15.28 39.25
CA GLY A 676 -9.32 -16.28 39.92
C GLY A 676 -8.73 -16.72 41.27
N LEU A 677 -7.41 -16.94 41.34
CA LEU A 677 -6.70 -17.21 42.59
C LEU A 677 -6.75 -16.02 43.56
N ALA A 678 -6.56 -14.79 43.06
CA ALA A 678 -6.66 -13.58 43.88
C ALA A 678 -8.08 -13.35 44.44
N ARG A 679 -9.12 -13.68 43.66
CA ARG A 679 -10.51 -13.65 44.13
C ARG A 679 -10.79 -14.73 45.18
N ARG A 680 -10.32 -15.96 44.96
CA ARG A 680 -10.44 -17.05 45.95
C ARG A 680 -9.65 -16.80 47.24
N ALA A 681 -8.52 -16.10 47.16
CA ALA A 681 -7.76 -15.67 48.34
C ALA A 681 -8.51 -14.63 49.19
N ASN A 682 -9.51 -13.94 48.63
CA ASN A 682 -10.41 -13.04 49.35
C ASN A 682 -11.66 -13.75 49.93
N ASP A 683 -11.92 -15.02 49.58
CA ASP A 683 -13.09 -15.78 50.05
C ASP A 683 -12.87 -16.48 51.41
N ASP A 684 -11.65 -16.51 51.95
CA ASP A 684 -11.36 -17.05 53.30
C ASP A 684 -11.89 -16.16 54.46
N ALA A 685 -12.62 -15.07 54.15
CA ALA A 685 -13.20 -14.14 55.14
C ALA A 685 -14.71 -14.34 55.41
N VAL A 686 -15.39 -15.32 54.82
CA VAL A 686 -16.84 -15.52 55.05
C VAL A 686 -17.15 -16.95 55.53
N SER A 687 -17.22 -17.12 56.85
CA SER A 687 -17.77 -18.31 57.50
C SER A 687 -19.30 -18.22 57.56
N LEU A 688 -20.01 -18.87 56.62
CA LEU A 688 -21.44 -19.12 56.75
C LEU A 688 -21.72 -20.14 57.87
N ARG A 689 -22.18 -19.69 59.04
CA ARG A 689 -22.77 -20.56 60.06
C ARG A 689 -24.30 -20.51 59.95
N PRO A 690 -24.99 -21.65 59.84
CA PRO A 690 -26.45 -21.68 59.83
C PRO A 690 -27.02 -21.14 61.14
N LEU A 691 -27.92 -20.15 61.06
CA LEU A 691 -28.73 -19.70 62.19
C LEU A 691 -29.84 -20.72 62.45
N ASN A 692 -30.02 -21.10 63.73
CA ASN A 692 -31.15 -21.91 64.17
C ASN A 692 -32.46 -21.16 63.86
N ALA A 693 -33.40 -21.83 63.18
CA ALA A 693 -34.70 -21.30 62.79
C ALA A 693 -35.47 -20.60 63.93
N ARG A 694 -35.28 -21.05 65.18
CA ARG A 694 -35.90 -20.43 66.36
C ARG A 694 -35.42 -19.00 66.61
N ARG A 695 -34.13 -18.73 66.40
CA ARG A 695 -33.57 -17.36 66.51
C ARG A 695 -34.02 -16.46 65.36
N PHE A 696 -34.19 -17.03 64.17
CA PHE A 696 -34.69 -16.30 63.01
C PHE A 696 -36.13 -15.81 63.23
N PHE A 697 -37.02 -16.68 63.75
CA PHE A 697 -38.39 -16.28 64.04
C PHE A 697 -38.52 -15.35 65.26
N GLU A 698 -37.62 -15.44 66.26
CA GLU A 698 -37.57 -14.49 67.38
C GLU A 698 -37.14 -13.09 66.94
N GLU A 699 -36.19 -12.96 66.00
CA GLU A 699 -35.80 -11.67 65.42
C GLU A 699 -36.86 -11.08 64.50
N GLU A 700 -37.54 -11.91 63.69
CA GLU A 700 -38.61 -11.44 62.82
C GLU A 700 -39.83 -10.94 63.61
N ALA A 701 -40.15 -11.59 64.74
CA ALA A 701 -41.21 -11.15 65.64
C ALA A 701 -40.88 -9.81 66.32
N ARG A 702 -39.60 -9.58 66.66
CA ARG A 702 -39.12 -8.32 67.25
C ARG A 702 -39.22 -7.13 66.30
N LEU A 703 -39.12 -7.37 65.00
CA LEU A 703 -39.16 -6.34 63.96
C LEU A 703 -40.58 -5.97 63.51
N ARG A 704 -41.60 -6.75 63.89
CA ARG A 704 -43.00 -6.55 63.46
C ARG A 704 -43.91 -5.90 64.49
N ASP A 705 -43.45 -5.64 65.71
CA ASP A 705 -44.26 -5.00 66.77
C ASP A 705 -44.03 -3.47 66.80
N PRO A 706 -45.00 -2.63 66.39
CA PRO A 706 -44.77 -1.18 66.25
C PRO A 706 -44.86 -0.39 67.57
N GLU A 707 -45.25 -1.00 68.69
CA GLU A 707 -45.54 -0.29 69.95
C GLU A 707 -44.40 -0.23 70.98
N ILE A 708 -43.17 -0.60 70.62
CA ILE A 708 -41.98 -0.25 71.43
C ILE A 708 -41.22 0.90 70.76
N LYS A 709 -41.96 1.99 70.51
CA LYS A 709 -41.43 3.34 70.33
C LYS A 709 -41.68 4.16 71.59
N GLU A 710 -41.29 3.63 72.74
CA GLU A 710 -41.03 4.41 73.95
C GLU A 710 -40.37 3.49 74.97
N ILE A 711 -39.44 4.04 75.76
CA ILE A 711 -38.62 3.38 76.79
C ILE A 711 -37.33 2.74 76.25
N GLU A 712 -36.34 3.59 75.92
CA GLU A 712 -34.97 3.44 76.40
C GLU A 712 -34.23 4.77 76.19
N GLY A 713 -34.70 5.77 76.92
CA GLY A 713 -34.14 7.11 76.98
C GLY A 713 -34.38 7.71 78.35
N HIS A 714 -33.94 7.01 79.40
CA HIS A 714 -33.53 7.54 80.71
C HIS A 714 -33.28 6.38 81.67
N ASP A 715 -32.00 6.11 81.97
CA ASP A 715 -31.48 6.12 83.35
C ASP A 715 -30.05 5.56 83.37
N ARG A 716 -29.09 6.46 83.61
CA ARG A 716 -27.90 6.13 84.39
C ARG A 716 -28.27 6.42 85.85
N PRO A 717 -28.23 5.43 86.76
CA PRO A 717 -28.21 5.70 88.18
C PRO A 717 -26.76 5.74 88.69
N ASP A 718 -26.54 6.57 89.71
CA ASP A 718 -25.75 6.16 90.87
C ASP A 718 -26.41 4.93 91.52
#